data_AF-A0A7X7DPD0-F1
#
_entry.id   AF-A0A7X7DPD0-F1
#
_cell.length_a   1.000
_cell.length_b   1.000
_cell.length_c   1.000
_cell.angle_alpha   90.00
_cell.angle_beta   90.00
_cell.angle_gamma   90.00
#
_symmetry.space_group_name_H-M   'P 1'
#
loop_
_entity.id
_entity.type
_entity.pdbx_description
1 polymer ?
#
loop_
_entity_poly.entity_id
_entity_poly.type
_entity_poly.pdbx_seq_one_letter_code
_entity_poly.pdbx_strand_id
1 'polypeptide(L)'
;MRKHCTILVLIMAIILQSFADRSVQVFSRDEGFAEGNISKPRIYIKNTGDDTLTFLRYYYYFTTEESKQPVFDDYYSPDVNIAIEHLHDSLYRVKYEFDGNIFPGAMYPSEVENVIGLHYPNWSPWNKENDYSKSFGTYINILNENIPVYDENETLLFGIEPPDTGNGGTPPPPPPPGNDTLVVLPASTFPMGYYAVYGVESVNIADSVTIKNGKIGSNTYIEVGCDALLQGDIVAGGNLFLRERASVKGSVQIAGIVSRQNGTSVSGSETDSMHYEPVQLPVVSVTPGVVNKIIPVNQSETIYPGAYDTLIAYAGATVTLRPGTYSFSRFMLEPDVHLVAELNGGTPIIVNIQNMFRIADRCTVDLPIGKEYPLSLQFYTAQTEQVFIGNKVVFKGVVCAPEAEISVNSRTKVFGGVYGKKVLIQPNVTLCKPPVLADLYHSEITFAPSFDPLNTFYTSIISQDAATLNVLPTAEDTGITVTVNGNNPAIPVTLSGSSTDITILLTDTDGCSSTRYLLRVQRSPNYMIYVNDDSPCTPGTEDGETWATAWKDLQDALDNAAITGREIWVAEGMYNPTKRIESTDVRSATFLINPGIEIKGGFNGTEPDGVPVGSPYNTLISGDISGNDGSIGVWPPTISDGIYLSDNVYHVVTTNGNSKSIHLYRLVIQGGVANGKGYNKIGAGIFNKNSSPAIEYCGIRQNYSDSSGAGIYDEGGFVSIVSCLFKNNVSLSDNGAGLYNKSRKPIKIDGSVFDGNTTKDSSSLSGGGAIYISGALTEIVNSVFTLNIAKGKGGAIFNNGSILKLVNCTFYNNSATKGAGGINNQLAQSTIVNTILWNNNGEISDTISNVNYSCIRGGYPGNGNISSLPEFTSTINPEGADGKYGTNDDGLRLTGNSPCLDNALTSGAPPVDITGIIRPSGSGVEIGAYEYVDLNRTNKTFLGRMRDGVFYETADIDRILQLSNPAKICKYSKSRYHRVIRA
;
A
#
# COMPACT_ATOMS: atom_id res chain seq x y z
N MET A 1 -40.65 -36.40 -32.45
CA MET A 1 -40.95 -35.01 -32.03
C MET A 1 -40.16 -34.01 -32.88
N ARG A 2 -40.61 -33.76 -34.11
CA ARG A 2 -39.96 -32.89 -35.11
C ARG A 2 -40.70 -31.53 -35.29
N LYS A 3 -41.36 -31.02 -34.24
CA LYS A 3 -42.13 -29.76 -34.28
C LYS A 3 -41.95 -28.84 -33.07
N HIS A 4 -40.88 -29.00 -32.28
CA HIS A 4 -40.56 -28.10 -31.15
C HIS A 4 -39.18 -27.44 -31.24
N CYS A 5 -38.52 -27.49 -32.41
CA CYS A 5 -37.20 -26.88 -32.57
C CYS A 5 -37.23 -25.39 -32.94
N THR A 6 -38.39 -24.85 -33.34
CA THR A 6 -38.50 -23.45 -33.78
C THR A 6 -38.77 -22.47 -32.64
N ILE A 7 -39.29 -22.95 -31.50
CA ILE A 7 -39.51 -22.13 -30.29
C ILE A 7 -38.23 -22.03 -29.45
N LEU A 8 -37.39 -23.07 -29.43
CA LEU A 8 -36.12 -23.04 -28.70
C LEU A 8 -35.08 -22.11 -29.35
N VAL A 9 -35.09 -21.97 -30.68
CA VAL A 9 -34.19 -21.03 -31.38
C VAL A 9 -34.65 -19.57 -31.18
N LEU A 10 -35.95 -19.32 -30.97
CA LEU A 10 -36.45 -17.98 -30.65
C LEU A 10 -36.13 -17.57 -29.20
N ILE A 11 -36.17 -18.52 -28.25
CA ILE A 11 -35.79 -18.27 -26.84
C ILE A 11 -34.28 -18.15 -26.68
N MET A 12 -33.50 -18.90 -27.47
CA MET A 12 -32.03 -18.81 -27.44
C MET A 12 -31.49 -17.56 -28.15
N ALA A 13 -32.27 -16.92 -29.02
CA ALA A 13 -31.96 -15.59 -29.57
C ALA A 13 -32.33 -14.44 -28.61
N ILE A 14 -33.23 -14.66 -27.64
CA ILE A 14 -33.61 -13.66 -26.62
C ILE A 14 -32.65 -13.68 -25.41
N ILE A 15 -31.92 -14.79 -25.19
CA ILE A 15 -30.97 -14.92 -24.07
C ILE A 15 -29.50 -14.66 -24.53
N LEU A 16 -29.28 -14.39 -25.82
CA LEU A 16 -27.98 -14.02 -26.40
C LEU A 16 -27.97 -12.57 -26.93
N GLN A 17 -28.72 -11.66 -26.31
CA GLN A 17 -28.32 -10.26 -26.25
C GLN A 17 -27.43 -10.10 -25.02
N SER A 18 -26.13 -10.09 -25.28
CA SER A 18 -25.07 -9.66 -24.40
C SER A 18 -25.45 -8.37 -23.67
N PHE A 19 -25.30 -8.31 -22.35
CA PHE A 19 -24.99 -7.03 -21.70
C PHE A 19 -23.56 -6.70 -22.11
N ALA A 20 -23.41 -6.04 -23.26
CA ALA A 20 -22.18 -5.33 -23.56
C ALA A 20 -22.09 -4.18 -22.56
N ASP A 21 -20.95 -4.02 -21.89
CA ASP A 21 -20.77 -2.95 -20.91
C ASP A 21 -20.82 -1.61 -21.66
N ARG A 22 -21.74 -0.73 -21.23
CA ARG A 22 -21.89 0.62 -21.77
C ARG A 22 -21.37 1.58 -20.72
N SER A 23 -20.12 1.97 -20.85
CA SER A 23 -19.47 2.91 -19.94
C SER A 23 -18.73 3.99 -20.71
N VAL A 24 -18.70 5.20 -20.17
CA VAL A 24 -17.95 6.32 -20.73
C VAL A 24 -17.13 7.02 -19.65
N GLN A 25 -16.15 7.81 -20.07
CA GLN A 25 -15.48 8.80 -19.23
C GLN A 25 -15.56 10.17 -19.90
N VAL A 26 -15.88 11.21 -19.14
CA VAL A 26 -15.88 12.59 -19.63
C VAL A 26 -14.64 13.30 -19.13
N PHE A 27 -13.96 13.95 -20.05
CA PHE A 27 -12.84 14.81 -19.73
C PHE A 27 -13.14 16.23 -20.16
N SER A 28 -12.72 17.19 -19.35
CA SER A 28 -12.84 18.59 -19.72
C SER A 28 -11.73 19.49 -19.17
N ARG A 29 -11.60 20.66 -19.79
CA ARG A 29 -10.71 21.77 -19.39
C ARG A 29 -11.38 23.09 -19.71
N ASP A 30 -10.98 24.20 -19.08
CA ASP A 30 -11.47 25.54 -19.43
C ASP A 30 -10.36 26.31 -20.17
N GLU A 31 -10.50 26.52 -21.48
CA GLU A 31 -9.51 27.26 -22.28
C GLU A 31 -9.46 28.75 -21.90
N GLY A 32 -10.54 29.27 -21.33
CA GLY A 32 -10.66 30.64 -20.88
C GLY A 32 -10.28 30.81 -19.41
N PHE A 33 -9.69 29.83 -18.71
CA PHE A 33 -9.54 29.89 -17.24
C PHE A 33 -8.81 31.16 -16.74
N ALA A 34 -7.90 31.73 -17.54
CA ALA A 34 -7.19 32.97 -17.24
C ALA A 34 -8.00 34.25 -17.55
N GLU A 35 -9.13 34.12 -18.25
CA GLU A 35 -10.05 35.21 -18.59
C GLU A 35 -11.13 35.32 -17.50
N GLY A 36 -11.23 36.48 -16.86
CA GLY A 36 -12.14 36.71 -15.74
C GLY A 36 -13.60 36.95 -16.11
N ASN A 37 -13.96 36.96 -17.40
CA ASN A 37 -15.28 37.38 -17.90
C ASN A 37 -15.97 36.35 -18.82
N ILE A 38 -15.37 35.18 -19.02
CA ILE A 38 -15.91 34.12 -19.87
C ILE A 38 -15.43 32.75 -19.39
N SER A 39 -16.31 31.75 -19.36
CA SER A 39 -15.95 30.34 -19.21
C SER A 39 -15.90 29.67 -20.59
N LYS A 40 -14.83 28.94 -20.90
CA LYS A 40 -14.67 28.25 -22.19
C LYS A 40 -14.41 26.75 -22.00
N PRO A 41 -15.39 25.99 -21.49
CA PRO A 41 -15.21 24.57 -21.28
C PRO A 41 -15.03 23.84 -22.62
N ARG A 42 -13.99 23.02 -22.68
CA ARG A 42 -13.71 22.04 -23.71
C ARG A 42 -14.00 20.66 -23.17
N ILE A 43 -14.79 19.87 -23.87
CA ILE A 43 -15.29 18.57 -23.38
C ILE A 43 -15.07 17.50 -24.45
N TYR A 44 -14.57 16.34 -24.04
CA TYR A 44 -14.65 15.12 -24.86
C TYR A 44 -15.07 13.92 -24.01
N ILE A 45 -15.64 12.93 -24.68
CA ILE A 45 -16.14 11.69 -24.09
C ILE A 45 -15.38 10.52 -24.68
N LYS A 46 -14.88 9.63 -23.83
CA LYS A 46 -14.27 8.38 -24.24
C LYS A 46 -15.23 7.23 -23.95
N ASN A 47 -15.53 6.40 -24.96
CA ASN A 47 -16.23 5.14 -24.73
C ASN A 47 -15.25 4.14 -24.12
N THR A 48 -15.47 3.79 -22.86
CA THR A 48 -14.64 2.83 -22.10
C THR A 48 -15.29 1.45 -22.02
N GLY A 49 -16.52 1.31 -22.50
CA GLY A 49 -17.26 0.06 -22.53
C GLY A 49 -16.92 -0.80 -23.74
N ASP A 50 -17.56 -1.97 -23.78
CA ASP A 50 -17.38 -2.96 -24.84
C ASP A 50 -18.45 -2.84 -25.95
N ASP A 51 -19.48 -2.00 -25.76
CA ASP A 51 -20.51 -1.70 -26.76
C ASP A 51 -20.19 -0.46 -27.60
N THR A 52 -20.67 -0.41 -28.84
CA THR A 52 -20.65 0.83 -29.63
C THR A 52 -21.80 1.72 -29.19
N LEU A 53 -21.49 2.95 -28.77
CA LEU A 53 -22.51 3.92 -28.37
C LEU A 53 -23.02 4.66 -29.61
N THR A 54 -24.33 4.60 -29.84
CA THR A 54 -24.98 5.22 -31.02
C THR A 54 -25.61 6.57 -30.70
N PHE A 55 -25.76 6.89 -29.40
CA PHE A 55 -26.34 8.12 -28.91
C PHE A 55 -25.69 8.47 -27.57
N LEU A 56 -25.50 9.76 -27.31
CA LEU A 56 -25.14 10.27 -25.99
C LEU A 56 -25.83 11.60 -25.73
N ARG A 57 -26.31 11.79 -24.50
CA ARG A 57 -26.74 13.09 -23.99
C ARG A 57 -25.92 13.48 -22.78
N TYR A 58 -25.37 14.69 -22.72
CA TYR A 58 -24.63 15.13 -21.55
C TYR A 58 -24.84 16.61 -21.22
N TYR A 59 -24.55 16.98 -19.98
CA TYR A 59 -24.92 18.28 -19.44
C TYR A 59 -23.75 18.98 -18.75
N TYR A 60 -23.52 20.24 -19.11
CA TYR A 60 -22.61 21.14 -18.41
C TYR A 60 -23.44 22.13 -17.57
N TYR A 61 -23.46 21.97 -16.25
CA TYR A 61 -24.19 22.81 -15.30
C TYR A 61 -23.36 24.01 -14.85
N PHE A 62 -23.99 25.17 -14.80
CA PHE A 62 -23.39 26.41 -14.38
C PHE A 62 -24.42 27.34 -13.74
N THR A 63 -23.96 28.33 -12.97
CA THR A 63 -24.87 29.29 -12.34
C THR A 63 -24.53 30.73 -12.71
N THR A 64 -25.56 31.55 -12.90
CA THR A 64 -25.39 32.99 -13.16
C THR A 64 -25.62 33.82 -11.91
N GLU A 65 -25.09 35.03 -11.88
CA GLU A 65 -25.43 35.99 -10.83
C GLU A 65 -26.90 36.39 -10.95
N GLU A 66 -27.52 36.65 -9.79
CA GLU A 66 -28.94 37.01 -9.69
C GLU A 66 -29.27 38.15 -10.67
N SER A 67 -30.32 37.98 -11.48
CA SER A 67 -30.77 38.91 -12.55
C SER A 67 -29.87 39.08 -13.78
N LYS A 68 -28.77 38.32 -13.93
CA LYS A 68 -27.96 38.29 -15.16
C LYS A 68 -28.28 37.06 -16.02
N GLN A 69 -28.52 37.30 -17.31
CA GLN A 69 -28.75 36.26 -18.31
C GLN A 69 -27.43 35.92 -19.02
N PRO A 70 -27.10 34.62 -19.20
CA PRO A 70 -25.89 34.21 -19.89
C PRO A 70 -26.04 34.36 -21.41
N VAL A 71 -24.93 34.56 -22.09
CA VAL A 71 -24.76 34.40 -23.53
C VAL A 71 -23.98 33.11 -23.75
N PHE A 72 -24.47 32.31 -24.68
CA PHE A 72 -23.90 31.04 -25.10
C PHE A 72 -23.38 31.17 -26.53
N ASP A 73 -22.07 30.99 -26.69
CA ASP A 73 -21.39 30.90 -27.98
C ASP A 73 -20.95 29.45 -28.22
N ASP A 74 -21.31 28.86 -29.35
CA ASP A 74 -20.73 27.58 -29.79
C ASP A 74 -19.50 27.87 -30.65
N TYR A 75 -18.30 27.64 -30.11
CA TYR A 75 -17.05 27.89 -30.84
C TYR A 75 -16.71 26.74 -31.78
N TYR A 76 -16.94 25.49 -31.34
CA TYR A 76 -16.71 24.29 -32.14
C TYR A 76 -17.33 23.05 -31.48
N SER A 77 -18.47 22.57 -31.99
CA SER A 77 -19.12 21.35 -31.50
C SER A 77 -19.62 20.46 -32.65
N PRO A 78 -18.73 19.72 -33.35
CA PRO A 78 -19.10 18.97 -34.55
C PRO A 78 -19.98 17.76 -34.20
N ASP A 79 -21.00 17.53 -35.04
CA ASP A 79 -21.88 16.35 -34.99
C ASP A 79 -22.69 16.18 -33.69
N VAL A 80 -22.84 17.25 -32.88
CA VAL A 80 -23.71 17.31 -31.69
C VAL A 80 -24.73 18.43 -31.82
N ASN A 81 -25.96 18.17 -31.39
CA ASN A 81 -26.96 19.20 -31.19
C ASN A 81 -26.79 19.82 -29.80
N ILE A 82 -26.57 21.12 -29.75
CA ILE A 82 -26.28 21.83 -28.50
C ILE A 82 -27.34 22.88 -28.18
N ALA A 83 -27.78 22.91 -26.93
CA ALA A 83 -28.78 23.87 -26.46
C ALA A 83 -28.54 24.28 -25.01
N ILE A 84 -28.71 25.56 -24.72
CA ILE A 84 -28.74 26.07 -23.35
C ILE A 84 -30.17 25.94 -22.77
N GLU A 85 -30.27 25.45 -21.54
CA GLU A 85 -31.52 25.27 -20.81
C GLU A 85 -31.47 26.03 -19.47
N HIS A 86 -32.52 26.78 -19.16
CA HIS A 86 -32.72 27.41 -17.85
C HIS A 86 -33.57 26.47 -16.99
N LEU A 87 -33.07 26.12 -15.80
CA LEU A 87 -33.75 25.15 -14.91
C LEU A 87 -34.65 25.89 -13.90
N HIS A 88 -34.04 26.65 -13.00
CA HIS A 88 -34.70 27.56 -12.06
C HIS A 88 -33.67 28.52 -11.46
N ASP A 89 -34.14 29.63 -10.89
CA ASP A 89 -33.31 30.64 -10.25
C ASP A 89 -32.12 31.05 -11.15
N SER A 90 -30.91 30.92 -10.62
CA SER A 90 -29.63 31.18 -11.28
C SER A 90 -29.04 29.95 -11.96
N LEU A 91 -29.68 28.77 -11.93
CA LEU A 91 -29.11 27.52 -12.45
C LEU A 91 -29.47 27.27 -13.91
N TYR A 92 -28.44 27.04 -14.71
CA TYR A 92 -28.51 26.73 -16.13
C TYR A 92 -27.73 25.46 -16.43
N ARG A 93 -28.00 24.86 -17.59
CA ARG A 93 -27.14 23.83 -18.17
C ARG A 93 -27.03 23.96 -19.67
N VAL A 94 -25.90 23.53 -20.23
CA VAL A 94 -25.77 23.28 -21.66
C VAL A 94 -25.99 21.80 -21.90
N LYS A 95 -27.02 21.47 -22.68
CA LYS A 95 -27.33 20.12 -23.15
C LYS A 95 -26.63 19.87 -24.47
N TYR A 96 -25.96 18.73 -24.54
CA TYR A 96 -25.32 18.19 -25.73
C TYR A 96 -26.01 16.88 -26.09
N GLU A 97 -26.47 16.73 -27.33
CA GLU A 97 -27.10 15.51 -27.85
C GLU A 97 -26.37 15.05 -29.12
N PHE A 98 -25.60 13.97 -28.98
CA PHE A 98 -24.85 13.35 -30.06
C PHE A 98 -25.63 12.15 -30.62
N ASP A 99 -25.75 12.09 -31.94
CA ASP A 99 -26.37 10.98 -32.69
C ASP A 99 -25.37 10.47 -33.73
N GLY A 100 -24.71 9.34 -33.43
CA GLY A 100 -23.57 8.83 -34.21
C GLY A 100 -22.86 7.69 -33.49
N ASN A 101 -21.83 7.09 -34.11
CA ASN A 101 -21.15 5.91 -33.56
C ASN A 101 -19.85 6.27 -32.83
N ILE A 102 -19.75 5.91 -31.54
CA ILE A 102 -18.50 5.92 -30.77
C ILE A 102 -18.14 4.47 -30.45
N PHE A 103 -17.17 3.94 -31.19
CA PHE A 103 -16.69 2.57 -30.99
C PHE A 103 -16.00 2.40 -29.62
N PRO A 104 -15.97 1.18 -29.06
CA PRO A 104 -15.17 0.87 -27.87
C PRO A 104 -13.75 1.42 -27.96
N GLY A 105 -13.32 2.18 -26.95
CA GLY A 105 -12.02 2.83 -26.87
C GLY A 105 -11.89 4.15 -27.66
N ALA A 106 -12.85 4.50 -28.51
CA ALA A 106 -12.83 5.74 -29.29
C ALA A 106 -13.23 6.97 -28.43
N MET A 107 -12.81 8.15 -28.90
CA MET A 107 -13.13 9.44 -28.28
C MET A 107 -14.03 10.26 -29.20
N TYR A 108 -14.93 11.02 -28.59
CA TYR A 108 -15.84 11.93 -29.25
C TYR A 108 -15.78 13.33 -28.60
N PRO A 109 -15.58 14.39 -29.38
CA PRO A 109 -15.11 14.39 -30.78
C PRO A 109 -13.64 13.93 -30.86
N SER A 110 -13.22 13.34 -31.99
CA SER A 110 -11.92 12.65 -32.11
C SER A 110 -10.71 13.56 -32.31
N GLU A 111 -10.90 14.85 -32.65
CA GLU A 111 -9.78 15.72 -33.07
C GLU A 111 -9.69 17.11 -32.39
N VAL A 112 -10.75 17.69 -31.80
CA VAL A 112 -10.71 19.11 -31.35
C VAL A 112 -11.48 19.46 -30.06
N GLU A 113 -12.07 18.49 -29.34
CA GLU A 113 -13.00 18.72 -28.20
C GLU A 113 -14.23 19.56 -28.56
N ASN A 114 -15.35 19.40 -27.85
CA ASN A 114 -16.50 20.31 -27.98
C ASN A 114 -16.22 21.57 -27.16
N VAL A 115 -16.28 22.74 -27.78
CA VAL A 115 -15.85 24.02 -27.20
C VAL A 115 -16.98 25.04 -27.25
N ILE A 116 -17.35 25.56 -26.08
CA ILE A 116 -18.37 26.60 -25.94
C ILE A 116 -17.82 27.81 -25.19
N GLY A 117 -18.50 28.95 -25.29
CA GLY A 117 -18.26 30.15 -24.52
C GLY A 117 -19.49 30.54 -23.71
N LEU A 118 -19.30 30.78 -22.41
CA LEU A 118 -20.32 31.26 -21.49
C LEU A 118 -19.89 32.60 -20.90
N HIS A 119 -20.61 33.68 -21.21
CA HIS A 119 -20.30 35.03 -20.72
C HIS A 119 -21.57 35.87 -20.54
N TYR A 120 -21.46 37.07 -19.98
CA TYR A 120 -22.58 38.03 -19.94
C TYR A 120 -22.59 38.97 -21.16
N PRO A 121 -23.75 39.51 -21.59
CA PRO A 121 -23.84 40.37 -22.78
C PRO A 121 -22.95 41.62 -22.73
N ASN A 122 -22.66 42.11 -21.52
CA ASN A 122 -21.81 43.29 -21.28
C ASN A 122 -20.35 42.94 -20.95
N TRP A 123 -19.96 41.66 -21.08
CA TRP A 123 -18.62 41.16 -20.71
C TRP A 123 -18.21 41.46 -19.27
N SER A 124 -19.20 41.62 -18.36
CA SER A 124 -18.91 41.72 -16.91
C SER A 124 -18.28 40.42 -16.39
N PRO A 125 -17.55 40.47 -15.26
CA PRO A 125 -16.86 39.29 -14.73
C PRO A 125 -17.78 38.08 -14.59
N TRP A 126 -17.25 36.91 -14.93
CA TRP A 126 -17.94 35.62 -14.86
C TRP A 126 -17.36 34.83 -13.70
N ASN A 127 -18.17 34.56 -12.68
CA ASN A 127 -17.72 33.80 -11.53
C ASN A 127 -17.77 32.29 -11.81
N LYS A 128 -16.65 31.79 -12.35
CA LYS A 128 -16.44 30.36 -12.65
C LYS A 128 -16.52 29.47 -11.43
N GLU A 129 -16.30 30.02 -10.23
CA GLU A 129 -16.27 29.21 -9.02
C GLU A 129 -17.64 28.59 -8.70
N ASN A 130 -18.71 29.19 -9.19
CA ASN A 130 -20.08 28.74 -9.00
C ASN A 130 -20.57 27.77 -10.09
N ASP A 131 -19.72 27.45 -11.07
CA ASP A 131 -20.08 26.52 -12.14
C ASP A 131 -19.85 25.08 -11.64
N TYR A 132 -20.94 24.33 -11.45
CA TYR A 132 -20.87 22.96 -10.93
C TYR A 132 -20.00 22.06 -11.81
N SER A 133 -20.14 22.18 -13.13
CA SER A 133 -19.38 21.39 -14.10
C SER A 133 -18.00 21.97 -14.45
N LYS A 134 -17.52 23.01 -13.74
CA LYS A 134 -16.25 23.65 -14.04
C LYS A 134 -15.09 22.67 -14.03
N SER A 135 -14.11 22.93 -14.89
CA SER A 135 -12.81 22.26 -14.82
C SER A 135 -11.86 23.12 -13.97
N PHE A 136 -11.14 22.52 -13.02
CA PHE A 136 -10.25 23.25 -12.11
C PHE A 136 -9.01 23.82 -12.84
N GLY A 137 -9.11 25.02 -13.42
CA GLY A 137 -7.99 25.93 -13.72
C GLY A 137 -6.77 25.37 -14.49
N THR A 138 -6.94 24.36 -15.36
CA THR A 138 -5.82 23.71 -16.06
C THR A 138 -5.96 23.79 -17.58
N TYR A 139 -4.83 23.78 -18.31
CA TYR A 139 -4.76 23.65 -19.78
C TYR A 139 -4.89 22.19 -20.27
N ILE A 140 -5.01 21.24 -19.34
CA ILE A 140 -5.05 19.80 -19.62
C ILE A 140 -6.44 19.25 -19.34
N ASN A 141 -6.86 18.26 -20.11
CA ASN A 141 -8.15 17.62 -19.89
C ASN A 141 -8.08 16.77 -18.62
N ILE A 142 -8.96 17.05 -17.67
CA ILE A 142 -9.11 16.28 -16.43
C ILE A 142 -10.40 15.47 -16.50
N LEU A 143 -10.42 14.30 -15.87
CA LEU A 143 -11.66 13.54 -15.69
C LEU A 143 -12.65 14.41 -14.89
N ASN A 144 -13.82 14.70 -15.46
CA ASN A 144 -14.79 15.61 -14.87
C ASN A 144 -16.12 14.90 -14.62
N GLU A 145 -16.28 14.39 -13.41
CA GLU A 145 -17.48 13.69 -12.99
C GLU A 145 -18.69 14.63 -12.81
N ASN A 146 -18.50 15.95 -12.83
CA ASN A 146 -19.61 16.90 -12.72
C ASN A 146 -20.30 17.18 -14.07
N ILE A 147 -19.96 16.43 -15.12
CA ILE A 147 -20.64 16.45 -16.43
C ILE A 147 -21.34 15.09 -16.60
N PRO A 148 -22.62 14.97 -16.21
CA PRO A 148 -23.34 13.70 -16.34
C PRO A 148 -23.65 13.37 -17.80
N VAL A 149 -23.53 12.09 -18.15
CA VAL A 149 -23.77 11.52 -19.48
C VAL A 149 -24.80 10.41 -19.42
N TYR A 150 -25.70 10.42 -20.38
CA TYR A 150 -26.84 9.53 -20.50
C TYR A 150 -26.85 8.84 -21.88
N ASP A 151 -27.38 7.61 -21.92
CA ASP A 151 -27.67 6.90 -23.15
C ASP A 151 -29.05 7.29 -23.74
N GLU A 152 -29.47 6.63 -24.82
CA GLU A 152 -30.76 6.85 -25.48
C GLU A 152 -31.98 6.52 -24.60
N ASN A 153 -31.78 5.77 -23.51
CA ASN A 153 -32.81 5.36 -22.56
C ASN A 153 -32.81 6.23 -21.30
N GLU A 154 -32.07 7.33 -21.28
CA GLU A 154 -31.86 8.19 -20.11
C GLU A 154 -31.18 7.47 -18.93
N THR A 155 -30.42 6.42 -19.22
CA THR A 155 -29.60 5.73 -18.21
C THR A 155 -28.30 6.49 -18.03
N LEU A 156 -27.98 6.85 -16.78
CA LEU A 156 -26.72 7.52 -16.44
C LEU A 156 -25.54 6.58 -16.68
N LEU A 157 -24.69 6.92 -17.64
CA LEU A 157 -23.47 6.19 -17.99
C LEU A 157 -22.25 6.70 -17.23
N PHE A 158 -22.21 7.99 -16.87
CA PHE A 158 -21.08 8.62 -16.20
C PHE A 158 -21.51 9.95 -15.54
N GLY A 159 -20.82 10.35 -14.47
CA GLY A 159 -20.96 11.64 -13.81
C GLY A 159 -22.01 11.72 -12.69
N ILE A 160 -22.14 12.90 -12.09
CA ILE A 160 -22.96 13.20 -10.91
C ILE A 160 -23.76 14.47 -11.19
N GLU A 161 -25.07 14.44 -11.02
CA GLU A 161 -25.91 15.65 -11.11
C GLU A 161 -25.73 16.55 -9.87
N PRO A 162 -25.87 17.88 -10.00
CA PRO A 162 -25.82 18.77 -8.85
C PRO A 162 -26.90 18.41 -7.82
N PRO A 163 -26.58 18.43 -6.51
CA PRO A 163 -27.56 18.14 -5.47
C PRO A 163 -28.69 19.18 -5.50
N ASP A 164 -29.93 18.67 -5.48
CA ASP A 164 -31.22 19.39 -5.46
C ASP A 164 -31.90 19.69 -6.82
N THR A 165 -32.26 18.62 -7.54
CA THR A 165 -33.19 18.68 -8.69
C THR A 165 -34.66 18.43 -8.31
N GLY A 166 -35.02 18.57 -7.02
CA GLY A 166 -36.40 18.68 -6.55
C GLY A 166 -36.95 17.47 -5.78
N ASN A 167 -36.93 17.54 -4.45
CA ASN A 167 -38.08 17.27 -3.57
C ASN A 167 -37.68 17.44 -2.09
N GLY A 168 -38.32 18.38 -1.40
CA GLY A 168 -37.95 18.87 -0.06
C GLY A 168 -38.09 17.86 1.09
N GLY A 169 -36.96 17.33 1.56
CA GLY A 169 -36.80 16.73 2.88
C GLY A 169 -35.67 17.42 3.64
N THR A 170 -35.93 17.89 4.86
CA THR A 170 -34.93 18.55 5.71
C THR A 170 -33.83 17.57 6.17
N PRO A 171 -32.55 17.97 6.23
CA PRO A 171 -31.45 17.10 6.67
C PRO A 171 -31.55 16.75 8.17
N PRO A 172 -31.11 15.56 8.60
CA PRO A 172 -30.95 15.24 10.02
C PRO A 172 -29.86 16.11 10.66
N PRO A 173 -29.92 16.35 11.99
CA PRO A 173 -28.98 17.24 12.67
C PRO A 173 -27.56 16.66 12.65
N PRO A 174 -26.52 17.51 12.63
CA PRO A 174 -25.14 17.07 12.54
C PRO A 174 -24.70 16.33 13.81
N PRO A 175 -23.88 15.27 13.71
CA PRO A 175 -23.21 14.66 14.86
C PRO A 175 -22.23 15.65 15.50
N PRO A 176 -21.90 15.48 16.80
CA PRO A 176 -21.04 16.41 17.53
C PRO A 176 -19.66 16.54 16.87
N PRO A 177 -18.98 17.69 17.03
CA PRO A 177 -17.74 17.97 16.33
C PRO A 177 -16.63 17.02 16.79
N GLY A 178 -16.39 15.97 16.01
CA GLY A 178 -15.13 15.23 16.03
C GLY A 178 -14.09 16.05 15.28
N ASN A 179 -12.88 16.13 15.84
CA ASN A 179 -11.74 16.69 15.15
C ASN A 179 -11.38 15.78 13.96
N ASP A 180 -12.03 15.98 12.82
CA ASP A 180 -11.74 15.26 11.58
C ASP A 180 -10.38 15.70 11.04
N THR A 181 -9.31 15.15 11.62
CA THR A 181 -7.95 15.26 11.08
C THR A 181 -7.86 14.42 9.82
N LEU A 182 -8.01 15.08 8.68
CA LEU A 182 -7.73 14.54 7.35
C LEU A 182 -6.32 13.95 7.26
N VAL A 183 -6.22 12.67 6.92
CA VAL A 183 -4.97 12.09 6.43
C VAL A 183 -4.88 12.39 4.93
N VAL A 184 -3.96 13.27 4.56
CA VAL A 184 -3.49 13.31 3.17
C VAL A 184 -2.64 12.05 2.97
N LEU A 185 -3.22 11.01 2.36
CA LEU A 185 -2.39 9.98 1.74
C LEU A 185 -1.48 10.73 0.76
N PRO A 186 -0.15 10.58 0.84
CA PRO A 186 0.73 11.34 -0.02
C PRO A 186 0.32 11.08 -1.47
N ALA A 187 -0.04 12.13 -2.19
CA ALA A 187 -0.02 12.13 -3.65
C ALA A 187 1.32 11.52 -4.06
N SER A 188 1.38 10.73 -5.14
CA SER A 188 2.62 10.06 -5.56
C SER A 188 3.77 11.09 -5.61
N THR A 189 4.56 11.12 -4.53
CA THR A 189 5.62 12.10 -4.37
C THR A 189 6.72 11.69 -5.32
N PHE A 190 7.30 12.66 -6.04
CA PHE A 190 8.46 12.38 -6.88
C PHE A 190 9.51 11.67 -6.02
N PRO A 191 9.87 10.42 -6.32
CA PRO A 191 10.72 9.67 -5.44
C PRO A 191 12.17 10.07 -5.74
N MET A 192 12.61 11.17 -5.15
CA MET A 192 13.96 11.75 -5.31
C MET A 192 15.09 10.77 -4.97
N GLY A 193 14.79 9.63 -4.34
CA GLY A 193 15.75 8.56 -4.05
C GLY A 193 15.89 7.48 -5.13
N TYR A 194 14.97 7.39 -6.09
CA TYR A 194 14.97 6.33 -7.12
C TYR A 194 15.57 6.76 -8.45
N TYR A 195 15.43 8.02 -8.85
CA TYR A 195 16.03 8.53 -10.09
C TYR A 195 17.43 9.08 -9.84
N ALA A 196 18.36 8.82 -10.75
CA ALA A 196 19.64 9.50 -10.80
C ALA A 196 19.49 10.85 -11.54
N VAL A 197 18.72 10.81 -12.63
CA VAL A 197 18.38 11.96 -13.47
C VAL A 197 16.92 11.86 -13.90
N TYR A 198 16.22 12.99 -13.85
CA TYR A 198 14.84 13.08 -14.33
C TYR A 198 14.57 14.40 -15.06
N GLY A 199 13.96 14.32 -16.23
CA GLY A 199 13.57 15.48 -17.03
C GLY A 199 12.09 15.45 -17.37
N VAL A 200 11.31 16.46 -16.96
CA VAL A 200 9.87 16.52 -17.29
C VAL A 200 9.65 16.47 -18.81
N GLU A 201 10.43 17.25 -19.58
CA GLU A 201 10.34 17.34 -21.05
C GLU A 201 11.48 16.65 -21.80
N SER A 202 12.66 16.52 -21.21
CA SER A 202 13.73 15.72 -21.82
C SER A 202 14.90 15.47 -20.89
N VAL A 203 15.60 14.37 -21.12
CA VAL A 203 16.95 14.11 -20.61
C VAL A 203 17.89 13.87 -21.79
N ASN A 204 18.88 14.75 -21.97
CA ASN A 204 19.90 14.66 -23.02
C ASN A 204 21.25 14.34 -22.39
N ILE A 205 21.72 13.12 -22.63
CA ILE A 205 23.00 12.62 -22.11
C ILE A 205 24.02 12.65 -23.25
N ALA A 206 25.09 13.43 -23.10
CA ALA A 206 26.13 13.54 -24.12
C ALA A 206 27.13 12.36 -24.08
N ASP A 207 28.14 12.44 -24.95
CA ASP A 207 29.10 11.36 -25.15
C ASP A 207 29.97 11.09 -23.92
N SER A 208 30.33 9.81 -23.71
CA SER A 208 31.21 9.35 -22.62
C SER A 208 30.73 9.76 -21.22
N VAL A 209 29.43 9.95 -21.03
CA VAL A 209 28.82 10.14 -19.71
C VAL A 209 28.71 8.80 -19.00
N THR A 210 28.95 8.80 -17.69
CA THR A 210 28.71 7.65 -16.82
C THR A 210 27.63 7.99 -15.81
N ILE A 211 26.53 7.24 -15.79
CA ILE A 211 25.50 7.33 -14.75
C ILE A 211 25.43 5.98 -14.04
N LYS A 212 25.48 6.00 -12.71
CA LYS A 212 25.45 4.79 -11.89
C LYS A 212 24.42 4.90 -10.77
N ASN A 213 23.71 3.78 -10.58
CA ASN A 213 22.65 3.57 -9.60
C ASN A 213 21.44 4.47 -9.84
N GLY A 214 20.23 3.93 -9.63
CA GLY A 214 18.99 4.64 -9.90
C GLY A 214 18.59 4.74 -11.37
N LYS A 215 17.32 5.12 -11.56
CA LYS A 215 16.66 5.19 -12.85
C LYS A 215 17.00 6.47 -13.61
N ILE A 216 16.91 6.40 -14.94
CA ILE A 216 16.94 7.57 -15.82
C ILE A 216 15.53 7.75 -16.37
N GLY A 217 14.94 8.93 -16.13
CA GLY A 217 13.51 9.14 -16.40
C GLY A 217 13.16 10.39 -17.20
N SER A 218 12.10 10.31 -18.00
CA SER A 218 11.46 11.49 -18.59
C SER A 218 9.99 11.24 -18.93
N ASN A 219 9.13 12.26 -18.90
CA ASN A 219 7.76 12.06 -19.39
C ASN A 219 7.68 11.94 -20.92
N THR A 220 8.73 12.30 -21.66
CA THR A 220 8.61 12.53 -23.10
C THR A 220 9.79 12.00 -23.92
N TYR A 221 11.03 12.33 -23.57
CA TYR A 221 12.17 12.02 -24.44
C TYR A 221 13.48 11.83 -23.70
N ILE A 222 14.24 10.82 -24.10
CA ILE A 222 15.59 10.56 -23.61
C ILE A 222 16.54 10.33 -24.79
N GLU A 223 17.67 11.04 -24.82
CA GLU A 223 18.78 10.77 -25.73
C GLU A 223 20.03 10.34 -24.94
N VAL A 224 20.68 9.27 -25.42
CA VAL A 224 21.91 8.74 -24.84
C VAL A 224 23.03 8.80 -25.87
N GLY A 225 24.06 9.59 -25.56
CA GLY A 225 25.23 9.88 -26.40
C GLY A 225 26.17 8.72 -26.65
N CYS A 226 27.15 8.94 -27.52
CA CYS A 226 28.10 7.91 -27.92
C CYS A 226 28.97 7.47 -26.75
N ASP A 227 29.23 6.17 -26.62
CA ASP A 227 30.06 5.60 -25.55
C ASP A 227 29.58 5.91 -24.11
N ALA A 228 28.33 6.37 -23.94
CA ALA A 228 27.76 6.58 -22.62
C ALA A 228 27.48 5.24 -21.92
N LEU A 229 27.76 5.17 -20.62
CA LEU A 229 27.56 4.00 -19.78
C LEU A 229 26.55 4.31 -18.68
N LEU A 230 25.36 3.72 -18.79
CA LEU A 230 24.27 3.88 -17.83
C LEU A 230 24.06 2.58 -17.06
N GLN A 231 24.11 2.62 -15.74
CA GLN A 231 23.81 1.50 -14.85
C GLN A 231 22.55 1.85 -14.04
N GLY A 232 21.42 1.33 -14.50
CA GLY A 232 20.08 1.68 -14.04
C GLY A 232 19.04 1.50 -15.15
N ASP A 233 17.78 1.38 -14.76
CA ASP A 233 16.68 1.27 -15.71
C ASP A 233 16.38 2.61 -16.38
N ILE A 234 15.97 2.56 -17.65
CA ILE A 234 15.44 3.72 -18.37
C ILE A 234 13.92 3.61 -18.39
N VAL A 235 13.24 4.68 -17.97
CA VAL A 235 11.77 4.77 -18.00
C VAL A 235 11.35 6.06 -18.71
N ALA A 236 10.56 5.97 -19.77
CA ALA A 236 10.09 7.17 -20.47
C ALA A 236 8.65 7.11 -20.97
N GLY A 237 7.93 8.22 -20.83
CA GLY A 237 6.60 8.39 -21.43
C GLY A 237 6.60 8.65 -22.93
N GLY A 238 7.76 8.73 -23.57
CA GLY A 238 7.88 8.82 -25.02
C GLY A 238 9.14 8.14 -25.56
N ASN A 239 9.83 8.76 -26.50
CA ASN A 239 10.86 8.10 -27.30
C ASN A 239 12.23 8.02 -26.59
N LEU A 240 12.98 6.96 -26.90
CA LEU A 240 14.36 6.77 -26.48
C LEU A 240 15.26 6.70 -27.72
N PHE A 241 16.33 7.49 -27.77
CA PHE A 241 17.36 7.40 -28.80
C PHE A 241 18.72 7.01 -28.22
N LEU A 242 19.22 5.83 -28.61
CA LEU A 242 20.55 5.33 -28.23
C LEU A 242 21.55 5.56 -29.37
N ARG A 243 22.58 6.37 -29.12
CA ARG A 243 23.65 6.65 -30.08
C ARG A 243 24.75 5.60 -30.06
N GLU A 244 25.68 5.71 -31.01
CA GLU A 244 26.68 4.67 -31.28
C GLU A 244 27.42 4.22 -30.02
N ARG A 245 27.43 2.91 -29.76
CA ARG A 245 28.09 2.27 -28.59
C ARG A 245 27.56 2.70 -27.21
N ALA A 246 26.39 3.33 -27.13
CA ALA A 246 25.72 3.55 -25.84
C ALA A 246 25.39 2.21 -25.16
N SER A 247 25.63 2.11 -23.85
CA SER A 247 25.41 0.90 -23.07
C SER A 247 24.52 1.16 -21.86
N VAL A 248 23.43 0.39 -21.76
CA VAL A 248 22.48 0.42 -20.65
C VAL A 248 22.54 -0.92 -19.92
N LYS A 249 23.08 -0.90 -18.71
CA LYS A 249 23.07 -2.02 -17.77
C LYS A 249 21.81 -1.93 -16.89
N GLY A 250 20.68 -2.29 -17.48
CA GLY A 250 19.35 -2.18 -16.89
C GLY A 250 18.28 -2.53 -17.90
N SER A 251 17.03 -2.45 -17.48
CA SER A 251 15.86 -2.62 -18.35
C SER A 251 15.44 -1.30 -18.98
N VAL A 252 14.75 -1.37 -20.11
CA VAL A 252 14.18 -0.22 -20.80
C VAL A 252 12.66 -0.39 -20.85
N GLN A 253 11.95 0.60 -20.32
CA GLN A 253 10.50 0.63 -20.24
C GLN A 253 10.00 1.95 -20.81
N ILE A 254 9.40 1.93 -22.01
CA ILE A 254 8.96 3.17 -22.65
C ILE A 254 7.56 3.06 -23.25
N ALA A 255 6.84 4.18 -23.28
CA ALA A 255 5.56 4.28 -23.99
C ALA A 255 5.74 4.58 -25.49
N GLY A 256 6.88 5.17 -25.88
CA GLY A 256 7.20 5.49 -27.27
C GLY A 256 8.03 4.43 -27.99
N ILE A 257 8.90 4.87 -28.91
CA ILE A 257 9.77 4.01 -29.74
C ILE A 257 11.23 4.09 -29.26
N VAL A 258 11.91 2.94 -29.24
CA VAL A 258 13.36 2.87 -29.06
C VAL A 258 14.06 2.93 -30.43
N SER A 259 14.86 3.96 -30.68
CA SER A 259 15.70 4.12 -31.88
C SER A 259 17.17 3.94 -31.53
N ARG A 260 17.95 3.26 -32.39
CA ARG A 260 19.32 2.83 -32.07
C ARG A 260 20.31 3.04 -33.22
N GLN A 261 21.54 3.40 -32.86
CA GLN A 261 22.71 3.37 -33.75
C GLN A 261 23.57 2.12 -33.50
N ASN A 262 24.66 1.99 -34.26
CA ASN A 262 25.53 0.82 -34.26
C ASN A 262 26.19 0.56 -32.89
N GLY A 263 26.30 -0.72 -32.50
CA GLY A 263 27.03 -1.14 -31.29
C GLY A 263 26.35 -0.82 -29.95
N THR A 264 25.08 -0.42 -29.93
CA THR A 264 24.31 -0.19 -28.69
C THR A 264 24.02 -1.49 -27.93
N SER A 265 23.88 -1.42 -26.60
CA SER A 265 23.56 -2.59 -25.76
C SER A 265 22.59 -2.26 -24.63
N VAL A 266 21.65 -3.17 -24.36
CA VAL A 266 20.76 -3.18 -23.20
C VAL A 266 20.84 -4.56 -22.57
N SER A 267 21.16 -4.66 -21.27
CA SER A 267 21.32 -5.95 -20.61
C SER A 267 20.03 -6.53 -20.01
N GLY A 268 19.04 -5.68 -19.73
CA GLY A 268 17.75 -6.06 -19.14
C GLY A 268 16.65 -6.26 -20.18
N SER A 269 15.41 -6.36 -19.71
CA SER A 269 14.24 -6.48 -20.59
C SER A 269 13.90 -5.16 -21.26
N GLU A 270 13.34 -5.23 -22.46
CA GLU A 270 12.81 -4.08 -23.19
C GLU A 270 11.30 -4.22 -23.33
N THR A 271 10.55 -3.18 -22.95
CA THR A 271 9.10 -3.11 -23.10
C THR A 271 8.73 -1.79 -23.75
N ASP A 272 8.04 -1.88 -24.89
CA ASP A 272 7.46 -0.76 -25.61
C ASP A 272 5.94 -0.67 -25.37
N SER A 273 5.35 0.48 -25.75
CA SER A 273 3.90 0.73 -25.66
C SER A 273 3.28 0.50 -24.27
N MET A 274 4.06 0.70 -23.20
CA MET A 274 3.52 0.58 -21.85
C MET A 274 2.60 1.75 -21.51
N HIS A 275 1.62 1.50 -20.64
CA HIS A 275 0.92 2.58 -19.95
C HIS A 275 1.92 3.30 -19.04
N TYR A 276 2.11 4.61 -19.26
CA TYR A 276 3.05 5.44 -18.51
C TYR A 276 2.29 6.59 -17.86
N GLU A 277 2.37 6.66 -16.53
CA GLU A 277 1.83 7.77 -15.75
C GLU A 277 2.87 8.89 -15.65
N PRO A 278 2.58 10.11 -16.14
CA PRO A 278 3.52 11.22 -16.07
C PRO A 278 3.91 11.58 -14.64
N VAL A 279 5.21 11.60 -14.36
CA VAL A 279 5.73 11.99 -13.06
C VAL A 279 5.88 13.52 -13.01
N GLN A 280 5.39 14.12 -11.91
CA GLN A 280 5.52 15.55 -11.62
C GLN A 280 6.67 15.79 -10.65
N LEU A 281 7.49 16.81 -10.91
CA LEU A 281 8.55 17.25 -9.97
C LEU A 281 7.96 18.14 -8.86
N PRO A 282 8.51 18.11 -7.64
CA PRO A 282 8.00 18.89 -6.52
C PRO A 282 8.24 20.39 -6.73
N VAL A 283 7.18 21.19 -6.67
CA VAL A 283 7.23 22.65 -6.74
C VAL A 283 7.24 23.22 -5.32
N VAL A 284 8.23 24.05 -5.01
CA VAL A 284 8.39 24.68 -3.70
C VAL A 284 8.18 26.19 -3.80
N SER A 285 7.22 26.72 -3.04
CA SER A 285 7.05 28.16 -2.87
C SER A 285 8.22 28.75 -2.09
N VAL A 286 8.93 29.72 -2.67
CA VAL A 286 10.11 30.34 -2.05
C VAL A 286 9.77 31.77 -1.59
N THR A 287 10.07 32.08 -0.34
CA THR A 287 9.98 33.44 0.22
C THR A 287 11.35 33.91 0.68
N PRO A 288 12.10 34.66 -0.17
CA PRO A 288 13.40 35.23 0.20
C PRO A 288 13.32 36.29 1.29
N GLY A 289 14.45 36.53 1.94
CA GLY A 289 14.63 37.65 2.85
C GLY A 289 15.16 38.90 2.13
N VAL A 290 15.65 39.86 2.91
CA VAL A 290 16.22 41.13 2.40
C VAL A 290 17.72 41.29 2.65
N VAL A 291 18.32 40.34 3.37
CA VAL A 291 19.72 40.40 3.81
C VAL A 291 20.64 39.73 2.78
N ASN A 292 21.73 40.39 2.43
CA ASN A 292 22.75 39.86 1.54
C ASN A 292 23.88 39.16 2.33
N LYS A 293 24.39 38.06 1.77
CA LYS A 293 25.57 37.32 2.19
C LYS A 293 26.61 37.36 1.07
N ILE A 294 27.61 38.22 1.24
CA ILE A 294 28.66 38.46 0.25
C ILE A 294 29.98 38.00 0.87
N ILE A 295 30.51 36.86 0.41
CA ILE A 295 31.75 36.27 0.92
C ILE A 295 32.90 36.65 -0.01
N PRO A 296 33.88 37.47 0.44
CA PRO A 296 34.99 37.91 -0.40
C PRO A 296 35.94 36.79 -0.83
N VAL A 297 36.79 37.09 -1.82
CA VAL A 297 37.82 36.18 -2.35
C VAL A 297 38.67 35.58 -1.22
N ASN A 298 38.85 34.26 -1.24
CA ASN A 298 39.62 33.48 -0.26
C ASN A 298 39.19 33.65 1.22
N GLN A 299 37.99 34.18 1.49
CA GLN A 299 37.45 34.28 2.85
C GLN A 299 36.54 33.09 3.17
N SER A 300 36.30 32.86 4.46
CA SER A 300 35.38 31.82 4.94
C SER A 300 34.25 32.44 5.74
N GLU A 301 33.01 32.02 5.49
CA GLU A 301 31.86 32.42 6.30
C GLU A 301 30.94 31.22 6.60
N THR A 302 30.44 31.15 7.83
CA THR A 302 29.35 30.23 8.21
C THR A 302 28.01 30.95 8.15
N ILE A 303 27.04 30.36 7.47
CA ILE A 303 25.69 30.90 7.28
C ILE A 303 24.70 30.02 8.01
N TYR A 304 23.87 30.64 8.84
CA TYR A 304 22.82 29.96 9.59
C TYR A 304 21.51 29.93 8.79
N PRO A 305 20.64 28.93 9.02
CA PRO A 305 19.33 28.82 8.37
C PRO A 305 18.52 30.11 8.48
N GLY A 306 17.74 30.43 7.44
CA GLY A 306 16.96 31.66 7.39
C GLY A 306 16.70 32.15 5.98
N ALA A 307 15.96 33.26 5.89
CA ALA A 307 15.61 33.92 4.64
C ALA A 307 16.60 35.07 4.34
N TYR A 308 17.17 35.05 3.14
CA TYR A 308 18.15 35.99 2.62
C TYR A 308 17.71 36.47 1.24
N ASP A 309 18.19 37.64 0.80
CA ASP A 309 18.03 38.05 -0.60
C ASP A 309 19.08 37.34 -1.45
N THR A 310 20.34 37.76 -1.36
CA THR A 310 21.40 37.25 -2.23
C THR A 310 22.53 36.60 -1.44
N LEU A 311 22.97 35.41 -1.86
CA LEU A 311 24.30 34.86 -1.58
C LEU A 311 25.20 35.01 -2.80
N ILE A 312 26.35 35.67 -2.63
CA ILE A 312 27.46 35.67 -3.59
C ILE A 312 28.74 35.26 -2.85
N ALA A 313 29.34 34.15 -3.27
CA ALA A 313 30.67 33.74 -2.84
C ALA A 313 31.68 33.99 -3.98
N TYR A 314 32.66 34.85 -3.75
CA TYR A 314 33.70 35.16 -4.72
C TYR A 314 34.79 34.07 -4.79
N ALA A 315 35.60 34.11 -5.84
CA ALA A 315 36.56 33.04 -6.12
C ALA A 315 37.43 32.62 -4.92
N GLY A 316 37.59 31.30 -4.73
CA GLY A 316 38.37 30.72 -3.63
C GLY A 316 37.72 30.83 -2.23
N ALA A 317 36.54 31.42 -2.10
CA ALA A 317 35.85 31.51 -0.83
C ALA A 317 35.39 30.14 -0.31
N THR A 318 35.25 30.00 1.01
CA THR A 318 34.61 28.85 1.66
C THR A 318 33.30 29.27 2.31
N VAL A 319 32.20 28.64 1.92
CA VAL A 319 30.88 28.86 2.52
C VAL A 319 30.51 27.64 3.34
N THR A 320 30.16 27.81 4.60
CA THR A 320 29.70 26.72 5.45
C THR A 320 28.21 26.89 5.76
N LEU A 321 27.38 25.91 5.39
CA LEU A 321 25.97 25.84 5.76
C LEU A 321 25.78 24.92 6.96
N ARG A 322 24.90 25.32 7.89
CA ARG A 322 24.46 24.55 9.06
C ARG A 322 23.13 23.84 8.73
N PRO A 323 22.75 22.78 9.46
CA PRO A 323 21.49 22.07 9.22
C PRO A 323 20.28 22.98 9.35
N GLY A 324 19.31 22.85 8.45
CA GLY A 324 18.08 23.64 8.42
C GLY A 324 17.74 24.20 7.03
N THR A 325 16.67 25.00 6.99
CA THR A 325 16.12 25.53 5.74
C THR A 325 16.58 26.95 5.47
N TYR A 326 16.98 27.20 4.22
CA TYR A 326 17.40 28.49 3.70
C TYR A 326 16.48 28.90 2.56
N SER A 327 16.16 30.19 2.49
CA SER A 327 15.47 30.78 1.33
C SER A 327 16.30 31.91 0.77
N PHE A 328 16.61 31.87 -0.52
CA PHE A 328 17.36 32.91 -1.24
C PHE A 328 16.57 33.39 -2.46
N SER A 329 16.70 34.66 -2.80
CA SER A 329 16.35 35.16 -4.13
C SER A 329 17.42 34.70 -5.13
N ARG A 330 18.71 34.85 -4.77
CA ARG A 330 19.86 34.49 -5.61
C ARG A 330 20.91 33.72 -4.81
N PHE A 331 21.42 32.64 -5.38
CA PHE A 331 22.49 31.81 -4.83
C PHE A 331 23.57 31.61 -5.90
N MET A 332 24.71 32.28 -5.74
CA MET A 332 25.75 32.34 -6.76
C MET A 332 27.13 32.02 -6.18
N LEU A 333 27.78 31.01 -6.74
CA LEU A 333 29.17 30.67 -6.44
C LEU A 333 30.07 30.98 -7.65
N GLU A 334 31.11 31.79 -7.44
CA GLU A 334 32.17 32.03 -8.43
C GLU A 334 33.16 30.86 -8.51
N PRO A 335 34.09 30.84 -9.50
CA PRO A 335 34.99 29.72 -9.66
C PRO A 335 35.83 29.40 -8.42
N ASP A 336 36.14 28.13 -8.21
CA ASP A 336 36.99 27.66 -7.12
C ASP A 336 36.41 27.86 -5.70
N VAL A 337 35.09 28.08 -5.56
CA VAL A 337 34.42 28.16 -4.25
C VAL A 337 34.25 26.77 -3.63
N HIS A 338 34.48 26.69 -2.32
CA HIS A 338 34.25 25.50 -1.50
C HIS A 338 33.00 25.66 -0.64
N LEU A 339 31.91 24.97 -0.97
CA LEU A 339 30.70 24.91 -0.16
C LEU A 339 30.75 23.68 0.75
N VAL A 340 30.69 23.88 2.07
CA VAL A 340 30.70 22.82 3.08
C VAL A 340 29.34 22.76 3.76
N ALA A 341 28.68 21.60 3.72
CA ALA A 341 27.41 21.37 4.38
C ALA A 341 27.62 20.61 5.70
N GLU A 342 27.68 21.32 6.83
CA GLU A 342 27.89 20.72 8.16
C GLU A 342 26.64 20.00 8.66
N LEU A 343 26.46 18.74 8.28
CA LEU A 343 25.34 17.92 8.76
C LEU A 343 25.59 17.42 10.19
N ASN A 344 24.63 17.59 11.11
CA ASN A 344 24.64 17.05 12.47
C ASN A 344 23.29 16.39 12.77
N GLY A 345 23.27 15.06 12.91
CA GLY A 345 22.12 14.35 13.51
C GLY A 345 20.81 14.39 12.71
N GLY A 346 20.83 14.00 11.44
CA GLY A 346 19.60 13.70 10.69
C GLY A 346 18.83 14.89 10.11
N THR A 347 19.05 16.12 10.58
CA THR A 347 18.40 17.31 10.00
C THR A 347 19.03 17.64 8.63
N PRO A 348 18.23 17.69 7.54
CA PRO A 348 18.74 18.06 6.22
C PRO A 348 19.08 19.55 6.12
N ILE A 349 19.87 19.90 5.12
CA ILE A 349 20.05 21.27 4.63
C ILE A 349 19.19 21.42 3.38
N ILE A 350 18.19 22.29 3.45
CA ILE A 350 17.29 22.58 2.34
C ILE A 350 17.54 24.01 1.89
N VAL A 351 17.91 24.21 0.63
CA VAL A 351 18.18 25.53 0.04
C VAL A 351 17.15 25.82 -1.03
N ASN A 352 16.20 26.69 -0.72
CA ASN A 352 15.13 27.13 -1.62
C ASN A 352 15.54 28.42 -2.33
N ILE A 353 15.50 28.44 -3.67
CA ILE A 353 16.04 29.54 -4.47
C ILE A 353 15.00 30.04 -5.46
N GLN A 354 14.63 31.32 -5.35
CA GLN A 354 13.55 31.87 -6.16
C GLN A 354 13.98 32.18 -7.60
N ASN A 355 15.04 32.97 -7.79
CA ASN A 355 15.29 33.63 -9.08
C ASN A 355 16.57 33.18 -9.80
N MET A 356 17.64 32.85 -9.07
CA MET A 356 18.92 32.51 -9.71
C MET A 356 19.73 31.53 -8.87
N PHE A 357 19.95 30.32 -9.39
CA PHE A 357 20.90 29.36 -8.84
C PHE A 357 22.04 29.09 -9.83
N ARG A 358 23.28 29.40 -9.42
CA ARG A 358 24.47 29.22 -10.26
C ARG A 358 25.67 28.73 -9.48
N ILE A 359 26.31 27.69 -10.01
CA ILE A 359 27.60 27.17 -9.55
C ILE A 359 28.60 27.29 -10.70
N ALA A 360 29.65 28.10 -10.53
CA ALA A 360 30.68 28.26 -11.54
C ALA A 360 31.70 27.10 -11.55
N ASP A 361 32.70 27.19 -12.42
CA ASP A 361 33.69 26.13 -12.65
C ASP A 361 34.52 25.80 -11.39
N ARG A 362 34.93 24.53 -11.26
CA ARG A 362 35.85 24.03 -10.21
C ARG A 362 35.39 24.22 -8.76
N CYS A 363 34.11 24.55 -8.54
CA CYS A 363 33.54 24.56 -7.20
C CYS A 363 33.47 23.15 -6.62
N THR A 364 33.57 23.03 -5.31
CA THR A 364 33.23 21.80 -4.58
C THR A 364 32.05 22.03 -3.66
N VAL A 365 31.11 21.09 -3.63
CA VAL A 365 30.03 20.99 -2.65
C VAL A 365 30.28 19.73 -1.86
N ASP A 366 30.81 19.90 -0.65
CA ASP A 366 31.32 18.85 0.19
C ASP A 366 30.45 18.61 1.42
N LEU A 367 30.45 17.34 1.83
CA LEU A 367 29.93 16.88 3.12
C LEU A 367 31.12 16.54 4.03
N PRO A 368 31.03 16.76 5.36
CA PRO A 368 32.06 16.41 6.31
C PRO A 368 32.50 14.95 6.19
N ILE A 369 33.79 14.70 6.39
CA ILE A 369 34.38 13.35 6.38
C ILE A 369 33.63 12.45 7.38
N GLY A 370 33.24 11.26 6.93
CA GLY A 370 32.45 10.33 7.75
C GLY A 370 30.99 10.74 7.92
N LYS A 371 30.42 11.55 7.03
CA LYS A 371 28.99 11.93 7.02
C LYS A 371 28.41 11.84 5.61
N GLU A 372 28.32 10.61 5.10
CA GLU A 372 27.85 10.27 3.75
C GLU A 372 26.32 10.38 3.67
N TYR A 373 25.81 11.61 3.68
CA TYR A 373 24.38 11.92 3.57
C TYR A 373 24.05 12.81 2.36
N PRO A 374 24.47 12.46 1.13
CA PRO A 374 24.25 13.28 -0.07
C PRO A 374 22.79 13.63 -0.34
N LEU A 375 21.83 12.83 0.12
CA LEU A 375 20.40 13.12 -0.04
C LEU A 375 19.87 14.15 0.98
N SER A 376 20.64 14.43 2.03
CA SER A 376 20.30 15.41 3.06
C SER A 376 20.74 16.84 2.70
N LEU A 377 21.39 17.06 1.56
CA LEU A 377 21.64 18.39 1.01
C LEU A 377 20.80 18.58 -0.26
N GLN A 378 19.77 19.41 -0.17
CA GLN A 378 18.77 19.57 -1.23
C GLN A 378 18.70 21.02 -1.67
N PHE A 379 18.76 21.25 -2.99
CA PHE A 379 18.57 22.54 -3.62
C PHE A 379 17.28 22.51 -4.44
N TYR A 380 16.31 23.34 -4.05
CA TYR A 380 15.10 23.56 -4.84
C TYR A 380 15.16 24.93 -5.47
N THR A 381 14.73 25.04 -6.72
CA THR A 381 14.63 26.33 -7.37
C THR A 381 13.35 26.50 -8.16
N ALA A 382 12.71 27.64 -7.96
CA ALA A 382 11.54 28.10 -8.70
C ALA A 382 11.93 28.92 -9.93
N GLN A 383 13.22 29.00 -10.27
CA GLN A 383 13.67 29.71 -11.45
C GLN A 383 13.16 29.02 -12.72
N THR A 384 12.88 29.82 -13.74
CA THR A 384 12.47 29.37 -15.08
C THR A 384 13.64 29.39 -16.07
N GLU A 385 14.67 30.17 -15.76
CA GLU A 385 15.90 30.27 -16.54
C GLU A 385 16.86 29.10 -16.27
N GLN A 386 17.80 28.87 -17.18
CA GLN A 386 18.72 27.73 -17.09
C GLN A 386 19.54 27.74 -15.79
N VAL A 387 19.52 26.62 -15.08
CA VAL A 387 20.37 26.32 -13.93
C VAL A 387 21.73 25.86 -14.44
N PHE A 388 22.80 26.55 -14.02
CA PHE A 388 24.15 26.28 -14.51
C PHE A 388 25.03 25.64 -13.43
N ILE A 389 25.47 24.40 -13.67
CA ILE A 389 26.51 23.71 -12.90
C ILE A 389 27.77 23.62 -13.77
N GLY A 390 28.79 24.40 -13.40
CA GLY A 390 30.01 24.62 -14.19
C GLY A 390 30.89 23.39 -14.43
N ASN A 391 31.98 23.60 -15.14
CA ASN A 391 32.93 22.54 -15.51
C ASN A 391 33.75 22.09 -14.31
N LYS A 392 34.09 20.79 -14.25
CA LYS A 392 34.94 20.21 -13.19
C LYS A 392 34.43 20.49 -11.78
N VAL A 393 33.10 20.62 -11.61
CA VAL A 393 32.48 20.75 -10.30
C VAL A 393 32.47 19.37 -9.63
N VAL A 394 32.64 19.34 -8.31
CA VAL A 394 32.32 18.17 -7.49
C VAL A 394 31.09 18.53 -6.67
N PHE A 395 29.93 17.98 -7.04
CA PHE A 395 28.66 18.31 -6.42
C PHE A 395 28.14 17.12 -5.62
N LYS A 396 28.02 17.23 -4.30
CA LYS A 396 27.29 16.28 -3.45
C LYS A 396 25.97 16.91 -3.07
N GLY A 397 24.84 16.27 -3.35
CA GLY A 397 23.53 16.88 -3.12
C GLY A 397 22.52 16.57 -4.21
N VAL A 398 21.29 17.01 -3.99
CA VAL A 398 20.20 16.92 -4.97
C VAL A 398 19.85 18.32 -5.48
N VAL A 399 19.58 18.44 -6.78
CA VAL A 399 19.03 19.68 -7.39
C VAL A 399 17.69 19.36 -8.04
N CYS A 400 16.66 20.11 -7.67
CA CYS A 400 15.33 20.05 -8.27
C CYS A 400 14.92 21.43 -8.80
N ALA A 401 14.70 21.52 -10.11
CA ALA A 401 14.32 22.74 -10.83
C ALA A 401 13.13 22.45 -11.77
N PRO A 402 11.91 22.30 -11.25
CA PRO A 402 10.75 21.82 -12.02
C PRO A 402 10.46 22.62 -13.30
N GLU A 403 10.75 23.92 -13.28
CA GLU A 403 10.42 24.86 -14.35
C GLU A 403 11.63 25.27 -15.22
N ALA A 404 12.84 24.80 -14.90
CA ALA A 404 14.06 25.21 -15.58
C ALA A 404 14.82 24.05 -16.21
N GLU A 405 15.58 24.36 -17.26
CA GLU A 405 16.61 23.48 -17.77
C GLU A 405 17.82 23.47 -16.82
N ILE A 406 18.34 22.28 -16.49
CA ILE A 406 19.61 22.14 -15.77
C ILE A 406 20.69 21.69 -16.74
N SER A 407 21.79 22.45 -16.82
CA SER A 407 23.01 22.05 -17.54
C SER A 407 24.10 21.64 -16.57
N VAL A 408 24.50 20.36 -16.63
CA VAL A 408 25.66 19.82 -15.89
C VAL A 408 26.84 19.76 -16.85
N ASN A 409 27.82 20.65 -16.67
CA ASN A 409 28.89 20.81 -17.64
C ASN A 409 30.01 19.77 -17.55
N SER A 410 30.85 19.78 -18.58
CA SER A 410 31.83 18.73 -18.83
C SER A 410 32.80 18.49 -17.65
N ARG A 411 33.15 17.22 -17.44
CA ARG A 411 34.09 16.74 -16.39
C ARG A 411 33.61 16.96 -14.95
N THR A 412 32.34 17.27 -14.77
CA THR A 412 31.71 17.42 -13.45
C THR A 412 31.36 16.05 -12.87
N LYS A 413 31.49 15.92 -11.55
CA LYS A 413 31.08 14.75 -10.78
C LYS A 413 29.91 15.12 -9.89
N VAL A 414 28.81 14.38 -10.01
CA VAL A 414 27.62 14.55 -9.19
C VAL A 414 27.43 13.30 -8.33
N PHE A 415 27.36 13.47 -7.01
CA PHE A 415 27.04 12.45 -6.03
C PHE A 415 25.67 12.78 -5.43
N GLY A 416 24.61 12.37 -6.11
CA GLY A 416 23.25 12.79 -5.82
C GLY A 416 22.34 12.69 -7.04
N GLY A 417 21.36 13.57 -7.14
CA GLY A 417 20.34 13.54 -8.19
C GLY A 417 20.11 14.89 -8.86
N VAL A 418 19.74 14.87 -10.14
CA VAL A 418 19.49 16.07 -10.95
C VAL A 418 18.13 15.97 -11.62
N TYR A 419 17.21 16.87 -11.23
CA TYR A 419 15.82 16.83 -11.64
C TYR A 419 15.40 18.19 -12.18
N GLY A 420 14.95 18.27 -13.43
CA GLY A 420 14.57 19.55 -14.03
C GLY A 420 13.46 19.43 -15.06
N LYS A 421 13.03 20.58 -15.59
CA LYS A 421 12.15 20.62 -16.77
C LYS A 421 12.83 19.94 -17.96
N LYS A 422 14.08 20.31 -18.19
CA LYS A 422 15.01 19.63 -19.10
C LYS A 422 16.31 19.38 -18.37
N VAL A 423 16.98 18.27 -18.66
CA VAL A 423 18.31 18.01 -18.11
C VAL A 423 19.29 17.75 -19.24
N LEU A 424 20.33 18.57 -19.32
CA LEU A 424 21.45 18.43 -20.25
C LEU A 424 22.70 18.01 -19.47
N ILE A 425 23.17 16.78 -19.73
CA ILE A 425 24.40 16.25 -19.15
C ILE A 425 25.50 16.30 -20.23
N GLN A 426 26.50 17.14 -20.03
CA GLN A 426 27.58 17.33 -21.00
C GLN A 426 28.64 16.21 -20.96
N PRO A 427 29.54 16.14 -21.97
CA PRO A 427 30.49 15.04 -22.08
C PRO A 427 31.40 14.85 -20.85
N ASN A 428 31.76 13.59 -20.59
CA ASN A 428 32.65 13.20 -19.49
C ASN A 428 32.13 13.57 -18.09
N VAL A 429 30.81 13.72 -17.92
CA VAL A 429 30.19 13.82 -16.59
C VAL A 429 30.09 12.42 -15.98
N THR A 430 30.32 12.34 -14.67
CA THR A 430 30.02 11.15 -13.87
C THR A 430 28.94 11.50 -12.86
N LEU A 431 27.83 10.78 -12.86
CA LEU A 431 26.77 10.90 -11.88
C LEU A 431 26.64 9.57 -11.11
N CYS A 432 26.91 9.60 -9.81
CA CYS A 432 26.71 8.50 -8.89
C CYS A 432 25.49 8.81 -8.04
N LYS A 433 24.36 8.13 -8.25
CA LYS A 433 23.28 8.20 -7.27
C LYS A 433 23.75 7.52 -5.97
N PRO A 434 23.54 8.13 -4.80
CA PRO A 434 23.77 7.48 -3.52
C PRO A 434 22.82 6.28 -3.36
N PRO A 435 23.30 5.12 -2.87
CA PRO A 435 22.44 3.99 -2.58
C PRO A 435 21.46 4.33 -1.45
N VAL A 436 20.25 3.78 -1.49
CA VAL A 436 19.24 3.98 -0.44
C VAL A 436 18.76 2.65 0.12
N LEU A 437 18.25 2.67 1.35
CA LEU A 437 17.52 1.55 1.90
C LEU A 437 16.19 1.41 1.15
N ALA A 438 15.86 0.19 0.75
CA ALA A 438 14.48 -0.19 0.42
C ALA A 438 13.65 -0.37 1.70
N ASP A 439 14.31 -0.78 2.79
CA ASP A 439 13.65 -1.12 4.04
C ASP A 439 14.61 -1.10 5.24
N LEU A 440 14.06 -0.87 6.43
CA LEU A 440 14.76 -0.94 7.70
C LEU A 440 13.88 -1.65 8.73
N TYR A 441 14.31 -2.82 9.21
CA TYR A 441 13.64 -3.56 10.29
C TYR A 441 14.60 -3.77 11.48
N HIS A 442 14.08 -3.79 12.71
CA HIS A 442 14.80 -4.30 13.87
C HIS A 442 13.93 -5.19 14.75
N SER A 443 14.54 -6.02 15.62
CA SER A 443 13.79 -7.06 16.37
C SER A 443 12.77 -6.55 17.39
N GLU A 444 12.89 -5.30 17.85
CA GLU A 444 11.88 -4.62 18.69
C GLU A 444 10.87 -3.81 17.84
N ILE A 445 11.01 -3.86 16.51
CA ILE A 445 10.16 -3.35 15.43
C ILE A 445 9.91 -1.84 15.38
N THR A 446 9.56 -1.21 16.49
CA THR A 446 9.01 0.15 16.47
C THR A 446 10.12 1.20 16.42
N PHE A 447 10.05 2.09 15.43
CA PHE A 447 10.95 3.23 15.27
C PHE A 447 10.23 4.42 14.64
N ALA A 448 10.79 5.61 14.86
CA ALA A 448 10.29 6.87 14.35
C ALA A 448 11.39 7.65 13.61
N PRO A 449 11.02 8.52 12.65
CA PRO A 449 9.69 8.58 12.03
C PRO A 449 9.45 7.34 11.16
N SER A 450 8.26 7.24 10.56
CA SER A 450 7.94 6.19 9.59
C SER A 450 9.04 6.06 8.53
N PHE A 451 9.29 4.83 8.07
CA PHE A 451 10.36 4.59 7.10
C PHE A 451 10.14 5.40 5.81
N ASP A 452 11.07 6.31 5.53
CA ASP A 452 11.26 6.99 4.25
C ASP A 452 12.73 6.79 3.85
N PRO A 453 13.04 6.29 2.64
CA PRO A 453 14.41 6.06 2.18
C PRO A 453 15.29 7.33 2.17
N LEU A 454 14.69 8.52 2.13
CA LEU A 454 15.39 9.80 2.20
C LEU A 454 15.68 10.24 3.64
N ASN A 455 14.99 9.67 4.62
CA ASN A 455 15.30 9.90 6.01
C ASN A 455 16.51 9.05 6.42
N THR A 456 17.58 9.69 6.87
CA THR A 456 18.83 9.01 7.26
C THR A 456 19.00 8.88 8.77
N PHE A 457 18.00 9.28 9.56
CA PHE A 457 18.03 9.21 11.01
C PHE A 457 16.72 8.69 11.59
N TYR A 458 16.81 7.62 12.38
CA TYR A 458 15.68 7.04 13.08
C TYR A 458 15.97 6.90 14.56
N THR A 459 14.92 6.89 15.36
CA THR A 459 14.97 6.66 16.80
C THR A 459 14.06 5.50 17.18
N SER A 460 14.50 4.67 18.12
CA SER A 460 13.66 3.63 18.72
C SER A 460 13.83 3.68 20.23
N ILE A 461 12.72 3.59 20.97
CA ILE A 461 12.72 3.44 22.42
C ILE A 461 12.33 1.99 22.72
N ILE A 462 13.23 1.26 23.35
CA ILE A 462 13.07 -0.17 23.62
C ILE A 462 13.21 -0.46 25.11
N SER A 463 12.88 -1.70 25.49
CA SER A 463 13.00 -2.15 26.88
C SER A 463 14.37 -1.88 27.49
N GLN A 464 14.38 -1.42 28.73
CA GLN A 464 15.61 -1.23 29.51
C GLN A 464 16.44 -2.52 29.67
N ASP A 465 15.78 -3.68 29.59
CA ASP A 465 16.38 -5.00 29.78
C ASP A 465 16.96 -5.59 28.47
N ALA A 466 16.71 -4.95 27.32
CA ALA A 466 17.25 -5.39 26.05
C ALA A 466 18.79 -5.33 26.04
N ALA A 467 19.41 -6.48 25.77
CA ALA A 467 20.87 -6.63 25.71
C ALA A 467 21.43 -6.58 24.29
N THR A 468 20.63 -7.03 23.31
CA THR A 468 21.00 -7.10 21.90
C THR A 468 19.85 -6.68 21.01
N LEU A 469 20.16 -6.20 19.81
CA LEU A 469 19.17 -5.84 18.79
C LEU A 469 19.58 -6.42 17.43
N ASN A 470 18.68 -7.14 16.76
CA ASN A 470 18.89 -7.51 15.36
C ASN A 470 18.45 -6.34 14.48
N VAL A 471 19.29 -5.92 13.55
CA VAL A 471 19.00 -4.82 12.61
C VAL A 471 19.15 -5.36 11.19
N LEU A 472 18.06 -5.36 10.44
CA LEU A 472 17.93 -5.99 9.12
C LEU A 472 17.60 -4.92 8.06
N PRO A 473 18.61 -4.16 7.60
CA PRO A 473 18.47 -3.24 6.48
C PRO A 473 18.41 -3.98 5.15
N THR A 474 17.56 -3.50 4.22
CA THR A 474 17.53 -3.97 2.84
C THR A 474 17.90 -2.82 1.91
N ALA A 475 18.84 -3.03 0.98
CA ALA A 475 19.19 -2.03 -0.04
C ALA A 475 18.22 -2.11 -1.23
N GLU A 476 17.90 -0.96 -1.82
CA GLU A 476 17.08 -0.85 -3.04
C GLU A 476 17.86 -1.28 -4.28
N ASP A 477 19.09 -0.77 -4.42
CA ASP A 477 19.92 -1.00 -5.59
C ASP A 477 20.68 -2.34 -5.47
N THR A 478 20.89 -3.03 -6.59
CA THR A 478 21.77 -4.21 -6.65
C THR A 478 23.25 -3.80 -6.65
N GLY A 479 24.17 -4.70 -6.26
CA GLY A 479 25.60 -4.36 -6.22
C GLY A 479 26.00 -3.45 -5.06
N ILE A 480 25.16 -3.37 -4.03
CA ILE A 480 25.39 -2.61 -2.80
C ILE A 480 25.83 -3.54 -1.67
N THR A 481 26.90 -3.17 -0.98
CA THR A 481 27.30 -3.80 0.28
C THR A 481 26.65 -3.05 1.44
N VAL A 482 26.00 -3.78 2.34
CA VAL A 482 25.37 -3.21 3.54
C VAL A 482 26.11 -3.72 4.78
N THR A 483 26.46 -2.81 5.68
CA THR A 483 27.06 -3.15 6.98
C THR A 483 26.31 -2.48 8.12
N VAL A 484 26.25 -3.15 9.27
CA VAL A 484 25.70 -2.64 10.53
C VAL A 484 26.85 -2.55 11.54
N ASN A 485 27.16 -1.34 12.00
CA ASN A 485 28.36 -1.04 12.81
C ASN A 485 29.65 -1.62 12.20
N GLY A 486 29.75 -1.61 10.86
CA GLY A 486 30.88 -2.17 10.12
C GLY A 486 30.90 -3.70 10.00
N ASN A 487 29.91 -4.41 10.55
CA ASN A 487 29.79 -5.87 10.51
C ASN A 487 28.71 -6.33 9.52
N ASN A 488 28.65 -7.63 9.26
CA ASN A 488 27.56 -8.25 8.51
C ASN A 488 26.22 -8.04 9.26
N PRO A 489 25.14 -7.61 8.59
CA PRO A 489 23.82 -7.39 9.22
C PRO A 489 23.25 -8.60 9.97
N ALA A 490 23.70 -9.82 9.69
CA ALA A 490 23.28 -11.03 10.41
C ALA A 490 23.81 -11.11 11.86
N ILE A 491 24.75 -10.25 12.25
CA ILE A 491 25.32 -10.23 13.61
C ILE A 491 24.50 -9.27 14.49
N PRO A 492 23.91 -9.74 15.61
CA PRO A 492 23.18 -8.88 16.54
C PRO A 492 24.05 -7.76 17.11
N VAL A 493 23.49 -6.56 17.23
CA VAL A 493 24.16 -5.41 17.85
C VAL A 493 24.06 -5.50 19.36
N THR A 494 25.18 -5.44 20.08
CA THR A 494 25.18 -5.34 21.55
C THR A 494 24.84 -3.91 21.98
N LEU A 495 23.91 -3.78 22.93
CA LEU A 495 23.45 -2.49 23.43
C LEU A 495 24.18 -2.14 24.74
N SER A 496 24.94 -1.05 24.73
CA SER A 496 25.69 -0.57 25.90
C SER A 496 25.17 0.79 26.38
N GLY A 497 24.95 0.97 27.68
CA GLY A 497 24.45 2.23 28.24
C GLY A 497 22.98 2.53 27.91
N SER A 498 22.48 3.71 28.29
CA SER A 498 21.07 4.09 28.09
C SER A 498 20.72 4.49 26.65
N SER A 499 21.72 4.77 25.81
CA SER A 499 21.54 5.12 24.39
C SER A 499 22.67 4.52 23.57
N THR A 500 22.35 3.90 22.44
CA THR A 500 23.31 3.34 21.48
C THR A 500 23.01 3.85 20.08
N ASP A 501 24.03 4.37 19.40
CA ASP A 501 23.94 4.83 18.01
C ASP A 501 24.41 3.69 17.09
N ILE A 502 23.50 3.18 16.26
CA ILE A 502 23.74 2.09 15.31
C ILE A 502 23.91 2.68 13.91
N THR A 503 25.09 2.49 13.34
CA THR A 503 25.42 2.97 11.99
C THR A 503 25.10 1.88 10.98
N ILE A 504 24.33 2.24 9.95
CA ILE A 504 24.07 1.39 8.79
C ILE A 504 24.72 2.06 7.58
N LEU A 505 25.65 1.38 6.93
CA LEU A 505 26.40 1.93 5.81
C LEU A 505 26.13 1.11 4.54
N LEU A 506 25.59 1.77 3.52
CA LEU A 506 25.44 1.26 2.17
C LEU A 506 26.61 1.77 1.34
N THR A 507 27.34 0.87 0.69
CA THR A 507 28.48 1.22 -0.16
C THR A 507 28.36 0.54 -1.50
N ASP A 508 28.52 1.30 -2.57
CA ASP A 508 28.66 0.73 -3.91
C ASP A 508 29.92 -0.17 -3.96
N THR A 509 29.77 -1.38 -4.49
CA THR A 509 30.89 -2.32 -4.66
C THR A 509 32.04 -1.78 -5.51
N ASP A 510 31.77 -0.83 -6.41
CA ASP A 510 32.77 -0.17 -7.24
C ASP A 510 33.32 1.15 -6.65
N GLY A 511 32.78 1.57 -5.49
CA GLY A 511 33.18 2.77 -4.78
C GLY A 511 32.64 4.09 -5.34
N CYS A 512 31.62 4.08 -6.22
CA CYS A 512 31.00 5.31 -6.75
C CYS A 512 30.46 6.23 -5.65
N SER A 513 29.70 5.67 -4.71
CA SER A 513 29.01 6.43 -3.67
C SER A 513 28.68 5.53 -2.47
N SER A 514 28.33 6.18 -1.37
CA SER A 514 27.91 5.55 -0.13
C SER A 514 26.84 6.42 0.53
N THR A 515 26.00 5.77 1.34
CA THR A 515 24.99 6.44 2.16
C THR A 515 24.99 5.83 3.54
N ARG A 516 24.95 6.71 4.55
CA ARG A 516 24.85 6.32 5.94
C ARG A 516 23.46 6.58 6.48
N TYR A 517 22.93 5.62 7.22
CA TYR A 517 21.77 5.75 8.07
C TYR A 517 22.20 5.58 9.54
N LEU A 518 21.51 6.27 10.43
CA LEU A 518 21.76 6.21 11.86
C LEU A 518 20.46 5.84 12.59
N LEU A 519 20.47 4.71 13.29
CA LEU A 519 19.40 4.31 14.20
C LEU A 519 19.86 4.53 15.63
N ARG A 520 19.27 5.49 16.32
CA ARG A 520 19.51 5.73 17.76
C ARG A 520 18.53 4.92 18.59
N VAL A 521 19.06 4.01 19.38
CA VAL A 521 18.28 3.12 20.26
C VAL A 521 18.42 3.61 21.69
N GLN A 522 17.30 3.98 22.31
CA GLN A 522 17.21 4.40 23.70
C GLN A 522 16.58 3.29 24.54
N ARG A 523 17.25 2.92 25.63
CA ARG A 523 16.75 1.93 26.58
C ARG A 523 16.01 2.64 27.71
N SER A 524 14.73 2.32 27.87
CA SER A 524 13.84 3.00 28.82
C SER A 524 12.86 2.03 29.46
N PRO A 525 12.47 2.21 30.74
CA PRO A 525 11.30 1.53 31.29
C PRO A 525 9.98 2.03 30.67
N ASN A 526 9.96 3.26 30.10
CA ASN A 526 8.80 3.85 29.44
C ASN A 526 8.85 3.68 27.91
N TYR A 527 9.02 2.44 27.44
CA TYR A 527 9.18 2.11 26.02
C TYR A 527 7.86 1.72 25.32
N MET A 528 6.78 1.59 26.08
CA MET A 528 5.47 1.12 25.62
C MET A 528 4.45 2.25 25.65
N ILE A 529 3.55 2.31 24.68
CA ILE A 529 2.34 3.12 24.64
C ILE A 529 1.15 2.20 24.96
N TYR A 530 0.38 2.55 25.98
CA TYR A 530 -0.77 1.76 26.42
C TYR A 530 -2.08 2.26 25.82
N VAL A 531 -2.91 1.34 25.34
CA VAL A 531 -4.22 1.61 24.72
C VAL A 531 -5.29 0.74 25.40
N ASN A 532 -6.35 1.37 25.88
CA ASN A 532 -7.45 0.72 26.59
C ASN A 532 -8.74 1.52 26.41
N ASP A 533 -9.74 0.97 25.72
CA ASP A 533 -11.04 1.61 25.48
C ASP A 533 -11.79 1.90 26.79
N ASP A 534 -11.63 1.02 27.77
CA ASP A 534 -12.15 1.11 29.13
C ASP A 534 -11.20 1.84 30.11
N SER A 535 -10.21 2.58 29.60
CA SER A 535 -9.26 3.34 30.41
C SER A 535 -9.99 4.19 31.48
N PRO A 536 -9.58 4.12 32.76
CA PRO A 536 -10.20 4.89 33.83
C PRO A 536 -9.84 6.38 33.77
N CYS A 537 -8.96 6.78 32.84
CA CYS A 537 -8.54 8.16 32.63
C CYS A 537 -9.73 9.05 32.22
N THR A 538 -9.65 10.34 32.60
CA THR A 538 -10.66 11.32 32.16
C THR A 538 -10.41 11.62 30.68
N PRO A 539 -11.45 11.61 29.82
CA PRO A 539 -11.28 11.96 28.40
C PRO A 539 -10.55 13.29 28.20
N GLY A 540 -9.51 13.27 27.36
CA GLY A 540 -8.63 14.41 27.07
C GLY A 540 -7.45 14.56 28.03
N THR A 541 -7.21 13.60 28.94
CA THR A 541 -6.06 13.59 29.86
C THR A 541 -5.18 12.35 29.71
N GLU A 542 -5.47 11.51 28.71
CA GLU A 542 -4.68 10.36 28.33
C GLU A 542 -3.28 10.79 27.88
N ASP A 543 -2.26 10.00 28.26
CA ASP A 543 -0.87 10.17 27.82
C ASP A 543 -0.26 8.87 27.29
N GLY A 544 -0.93 7.72 27.51
CA GLY A 544 -0.47 6.41 27.08
C GLY A 544 0.75 5.90 27.83
N GLU A 545 1.12 6.47 28.98
CA GLU A 545 2.30 6.04 29.76
C GLU A 545 2.03 4.85 30.69
N THR A 546 0.77 4.60 31.05
CA THR A 546 0.36 3.48 31.90
C THR A 546 -1.03 2.97 31.49
N TRP A 547 -1.43 1.78 31.94
CA TRP A 547 -2.81 1.31 31.79
C TRP A 547 -3.87 2.25 32.40
N ALA A 548 -3.52 3.04 33.43
CA ALA A 548 -4.43 3.98 34.07
C ALA A 548 -4.62 5.29 33.29
N THR A 549 -3.64 5.64 32.46
CA THR A 549 -3.61 6.84 31.61
C THR A 549 -3.59 6.48 30.13
N ALA A 550 -3.97 5.24 29.81
CA ALA A 550 -3.95 4.66 28.47
C ALA A 550 -4.86 5.44 27.53
N TRP A 551 -4.44 5.53 26.26
CA TRP A 551 -5.24 6.09 25.18
C TRP A 551 -6.50 5.26 24.98
N LYS A 552 -7.65 5.91 24.87
CA LYS A 552 -8.91 5.25 24.51
C LYS A 552 -9.04 5.06 23.00
N ASP A 553 -8.42 5.96 22.26
CA ASP A 553 -8.37 5.94 20.80
C ASP A 553 -7.04 5.31 20.34
N LEU A 554 -7.11 4.24 19.56
CA LEU A 554 -5.91 3.56 19.05
C LEU A 554 -5.16 4.41 18.01
N GLN A 555 -5.83 5.31 17.31
CA GLN A 555 -5.20 6.16 16.32
C GLN A 555 -4.32 7.24 16.96
N ASP A 556 -4.71 7.79 18.10
CA ASP A 556 -3.85 8.69 18.91
C ASP A 556 -2.56 7.98 19.34
N ALA A 557 -2.65 6.71 19.72
CA ALA A 557 -1.49 5.90 20.05
C ALA A 557 -0.58 5.62 18.83
N LEU A 558 -1.17 5.36 17.65
CA LEU A 558 -0.43 5.22 16.39
C LEU A 558 0.33 6.50 16.02
N ASP A 559 -0.34 7.65 16.15
CA ASP A 559 0.27 8.95 15.89
C ASP A 559 1.40 9.25 16.90
N ASN A 560 1.26 8.84 18.16
CA ASN A 560 2.32 8.96 19.17
C ASN A 560 3.52 8.05 18.88
N ALA A 561 3.29 6.80 18.48
CA ALA A 561 4.33 5.85 18.13
C ALA A 561 5.16 6.33 16.93
N ALA A 562 4.50 6.92 15.91
CA ALA A 562 5.17 7.50 14.75
C ALA A 562 6.11 8.67 15.07
N ILE A 563 5.97 9.30 16.25
CA ILE A 563 6.83 10.38 16.73
C ILE A 563 7.91 9.85 17.68
N THR A 564 7.56 8.91 18.55
CA THR A 564 8.41 8.48 19.66
C THR A 564 9.24 7.23 19.37
N GLY A 565 8.78 6.38 18.44
CA GLY A 565 9.38 5.07 18.19
C GLY A 565 9.16 4.10 19.37
N ARG A 566 8.09 4.28 20.15
CA ARG A 566 7.64 3.39 21.24
C ARG A 566 6.63 2.39 20.73
N GLU A 567 6.66 1.20 21.31
CA GLU A 567 5.81 0.06 20.96
C GLU A 567 4.36 0.24 21.43
N ILE A 568 3.35 -0.24 20.69
CA ILE A 568 1.92 -0.07 21.05
C ILE A 568 1.34 -1.35 21.63
N TRP A 569 0.81 -1.27 22.84
CA TRP A 569 0.13 -2.37 23.55
C TRP A 569 -1.35 -2.06 23.74
N VAL A 570 -2.19 -3.00 23.31
CA VAL A 570 -3.63 -2.80 23.22
C VAL A 570 -4.35 -3.81 24.11
N ALA A 571 -5.15 -3.30 25.04
CA ALA A 571 -5.97 -4.11 25.91
C ALA A 571 -7.11 -4.80 25.14
N GLU A 572 -7.72 -5.82 25.75
CA GLU A 572 -9.02 -6.35 25.36
C GLU A 572 -10.03 -5.21 25.36
N GLY A 573 -10.84 -5.13 24.32
CA GLY A 573 -11.69 -3.98 24.06
C GLY A 573 -12.14 -3.93 22.61
N MET A 574 -12.96 -2.95 22.28
CA MET A 574 -13.40 -2.63 20.93
C MET A 574 -12.92 -1.24 20.54
N TYR A 575 -12.11 -1.18 19.49
CA TYR A 575 -11.51 0.05 18.99
C TYR A 575 -11.98 0.30 17.55
N ASN A 576 -12.58 1.46 17.33
CA ASN A 576 -13.10 1.87 16.03
C ASN A 576 -12.17 2.93 15.40
N PRO A 577 -11.93 2.90 14.07
CA PRO A 577 -11.18 3.95 13.41
C PRO A 577 -11.87 5.31 13.53
N THR A 578 -11.10 6.33 13.90
CA THR A 578 -11.60 7.70 14.03
C THR A 578 -11.03 8.64 12.97
N LYS A 579 -9.91 8.29 12.35
CA LYS A 579 -9.17 9.15 11.41
C LYS A 579 -9.51 8.83 9.96
N ARG A 580 -10.04 9.84 9.27
CA ARG A 580 -10.54 9.76 7.89
C ARG A 580 -9.46 10.05 6.86
N ILE A 581 -9.52 9.33 5.75
CA ILE A 581 -8.73 9.62 4.55
C ILE A 581 -9.45 10.65 3.66
N GLU A 582 -10.78 10.62 3.63
CA GLU A 582 -11.62 11.53 2.88
C GLU A 582 -12.51 12.33 3.85
N SER A 583 -12.39 13.66 3.87
CA SER A 583 -13.07 14.50 4.88
C SER A 583 -14.58 14.39 4.87
N THR A 584 -15.14 14.19 3.68
CA THR A 584 -16.59 14.15 3.45
C THR A 584 -17.18 12.76 3.67
N ASP A 585 -16.34 11.72 3.75
CA ASP A 585 -16.79 10.34 3.88
C ASP A 585 -16.34 9.75 5.21
N VAL A 586 -17.30 9.58 6.12
CA VAL A 586 -17.07 8.98 7.45
C VAL A 586 -16.55 7.55 7.35
N ARG A 587 -16.90 6.82 6.28
CA ARG A 587 -16.53 5.42 6.06
C ARG A 587 -15.11 5.27 5.53
N SER A 588 -14.47 6.37 5.14
CA SER A 588 -13.05 6.41 4.81
C SER A 588 -12.14 6.33 6.05
N ALA A 589 -12.70 6.31 7.26
CA ALA A 589 -11.94 6.11 8.47
C ALA A 589 -11.23 4.75 8.46
N THR A 590 -9.97 4.72 8.88
CA THR A 590 -9.16 3.48 8.91
C THR A 590 -8.05 3.61 9.94
N PHE A 591 -7.59 2.48 10.49
CA PHE A 591 -6.31 2.46 11.20
C PHE A 591 -5.19 2.47 10.16
N LEU A 592 -4.58 3.64 9.94
CA LEU A 592 -3.44 3.78 9.04
C LEU A 592 -2.17 3.37 9.76
N ILE A 593 -1.56 2.27 9.32
CA ILE A 593 -0.36 1.72 9.92
C ILE A 593 0.82 1.96 8.96
N ASN A 594 1.76 2.78 9.41
CA ASN A 594 2.95 3.14 8.66
C ASN A 594 4.13 2.22 9.00
N PRO A 595 5.14 2.10 8.12
CA PRO A 595 6.38 1.40 8.41
C PRO A 595 7.07 1.91 9.66
N GLY A 596 7.65 1.00 10.43
CA GLY A 596 8.24 1.24 11.74
C GLY A 596 7.25 1.14 12.90
N ILE A 597 6.08 0.51 12.71
CA ILE A 597 5.04 0.40 13.74
C ILE A 597 4.70 -1.07 14.02
N GLU A 598 4.65 -1.40 15.31
CA GLU A 598 4.14 -2.67 15.83
C GLU A 598 2.92 -2.42 16.72
N ILE A 599 1.87 -3.24 16.53
CA ILE A 599 0.70 -3.28 17.40
C ILE A 599 0.59 -4.67 18.02
N LYS A 600 0.62 -4.74 19.35
CA LYS A 600 0.41 -5.97 20.12
C LYS A 600 -0.91 -5.92 20.89
N GLY A 601 -1.82 -6.83 20.58
CA GLY A 601 -3.06 -7.06 21.32
C GLY A 601 -2.99 -8.23 22.30
N GLY A 602 -4.12 -8.49 22.95
CA GLY A 602 -4.29 -9.59 23.90
C GLY A 602 -3.80 -9.27 25.32
N PHE A 603 -3.83 -8.01 25.73
CA PHE A 603 -3.60 -7.60 27.12
C PHE A 603 -4.94 -7.43 27.86
N ASN A 604 -5.05 -7.79 29.13
CA ASN A 604 -6.21 -7.50 29.96
C ASN A 604 -6.30 -6.02 30.40
N GLY A 605 -5.26 -5.22 30.15
CA GLY A 605 -5.20 -3.82 30.55
C GLY A 605 -4.85 -3.62 32.04
N THR A 606 -4.26 -4.63 32.68
CA THR A 606 -3.88 -4.60 34.11
C THR A 606 -2.53 -5.24 34.41
N GLU A 607 -1.81 -5.69 33.38
CA GLU A 607 -0.57 -6.42 33.50
C GLU A 607 0.57 -5.59 34.09
N PRO A 608 1.32 -6.14 35.07
CA PRO A 608 2.45 -5.44 35.70
C PRO A 608 3.80 -5.70 35.02
N ASP A 609 3.93 -6.80 34.25
CA ASP A 609 5.18 -7.31 33.67
C ASP A 609 5.14 -7.37 32.14
N GLY A 610 4.01 -7.01 31.54
CA GLY A 610 3.89 -6.84 30.12
C GLY A 610 3.89 -8.12 29.28
N VAL A 611 3.60 -9.25 29.93
CA VAL A 611 3.27 -10.48 29.23
C VAL A 611 1.77 -10.44 28.91
N PRO A 612 1.35 -10.53 27.64
CA PRO A 612 -0.07 -10.55 27.30
C PRO A 612 -0.73 -11.81 27.88
N VAL A 613 -1.54 -11.64 28.92
CA VAL A 613 -2.32 -12.73 29.57
C VAL A 613 -3.81 -12.70 29.17
N GLY A 614 -4.21 -11.72 28.36
CA GLY A 614 -5.52 -11.66 27.72
C GLY A 614 -5.61 -12.56 26.49
N SER A 615 -6.84 -12.77 26.05
CA SER A 615 -7.19 -13.48 24.83
C SER A 615 -6.88 -12.62 23.60
N PRO A 616 -6.15 -13.14 22.60
CA PRO A 616 -5.94 -12.42 21.34
C PRO A 616 -7.26 -12.19 20.58
N TYR A 617 -8.32 -12.93 20.92
CA TYR A 617 -9.64 -12.80 20.32
C TYR A 617 -10.48 -11.65 20.90
N ASN A 618 -9.99 -11.00 21.95
CA ASN A 618 -10.74 -9.97 22.69
C ASN A 618 -10.19 -8.55 22.47
N THR A 619 -9.09 -8.37 21.73
CA THR A 619 -8.66 -7.07 21.22
C THR A 619 -9.24 -6.87 19.82
N LEU A 620 -10.43 -6.27 19.74
CA LEU A 620 -11.19 -6.09 18.50
C LEU A 620 -10.90 -4.71 17.92
N ILE A 621 -10.33 -4.66 16.71
CA ILE A 621 -10.37 -3.48 15.85
C ILE A 621 -11.51 -3.67 14.85
N SER A 622 -12.53 -2.81 14.96
CA SER A 622 -13.83 -2.99 14.32
C SER A 622 -14.16 -1.86 13.36
N GLY A 623 -14.73 -2.22 12.21
CA GLY A 623 -15.24 -1.29 11.23
C GLY A 623 -16.64 -0.76 11.52
N ASP A 624 -17.36 -1.37 12.47
CA ASP A 624 -18.71 -0.97 12.93
C ASP A 624 -18.65 0.30 13.78
N ILE A 625 -18.74 1.46 13.12
CA ILE A 625 -18.64 2.76 13.79
C ILE A 625 -19.86 2.99 14.69
N SER A 626 -21.06 2.59 14.28
CA SER A 626 -22.29 2.82 15.06
C SER A 626 -22.55 1.76 16.12
N GLY A 627 -21.80 0.65 16.14
CA GLY A 627 -21.98 -0.46 17.08
C GLY A 627 -23.29 -1.22 16.85
N ASN A 628 -23.78 -1.28 15.61
CA ASN A 628 -25.11 -1.79 15.29
C ASN A 628 -25.11 -3.21 14.64
N ASP A 629 -23.94 -3.76 14.30
CA ASP A 629 -23.78 -5.03 13.58
C ASP A 629 -24.27 -6.24 14.38
N GLY A 630 -24.36 -6.13 15.70
CA GLY A 630 -24.94 -7.16 16.57
C GLY A 630 -26.41 -7.51 16.24
N SER A 631 -27.07 -6.70 15.41
CA SER A 631 -28.42 -6.93 14.90
C SER A 631 -28.48 -7.89 13.71
N ILE A 632 -27.32 -8.24 13.12
CA ILE A 632 -27.22 -9.15 11.98
C ILE A 632 -27.44 -10.60 12.48
N GLY A 633 -28.64 -11.12 12.24
CA GLY A 633 -29.02 -12.45 12.71
C GLY A 633 -28.38 -13.62 11.97
N VAL A 634 -27.87 -13.40 10.74
CA VAL A 634 -27.23 -14.43 9.90
C VAL A 634 -26.07 -13.83 9.13
N TRP A 635 -24.94 -14.53 9.09
CA TRP A 635 -23.81 -14.20 8.22
C TRP A 635 -23.60 -15.29 7.16
N PRO A 636 -23.33 -14.98 5.88
CA PRO A 636 -23.18 -13.65 5.27
C PRO A 636 -24.43 -12.78 5.38
N PRO A 637 -24.27 -11.44 5.46
CA PRO A 637 -25.40 -10.53 5.55
C PRO A 637 -26.28 -10.64 4.30
N THR A 638 -27.58 -10.47 4.53
CA THR A 638 -28.61 -10.37 3.51
C THR A 638 -28.76 -8.92 3.03
N ILE A 639 -29.52 -8.71 1.95
CA ILE A 639 -29.79 -7.36 1.44
C ILE A 639 -30.49 -6.49 2.51
N SER A 640 -31.35 -7.10 3.35
CA SER A 640 -32.02 -6.37 4.44
C SER A 640 -31.09 -5.96 5.57
N ASP A 641 -29.92 -6.61 5.72
CA ASP A 641 -28.93 -6.24 6.73
C ASP A 641 -28.07 -5.03 6.29
N GLY A 642 -28.22 -4.58 5.04
CA GLY A 642 -27.46 -3.46 4.49
C GLY A 642 -27.64 -2.14 5.24
N ILE A 643 -28.68 -2.01 6.07
CA ILE A 643 -28.90 -0.84 6.95
C ILE A 643 -27.94 -0.80 8.15
N TYR A 644 -27.42 -1.95 8.57
CA TYR A 644 -26.44 -2.06 9.66
C TYR A 644 -25.01 -1.94 9.13
N LEU A 645 -24.81 -2.30 7.86
CA LEU A 645 -23.49 -2.28 7.23
C LEU A 645 -23.17 -0.97 6.52
N SER A 646 -24.13 -0.06 6.40
CA SER A 646 -23.99 1.17 5.63
C SER A 646 -23.16 2.25 6.31
N ASP A 647 -22.96 2.15 7.63
CA ASP A 647 -22.10 3.04 8.40
C ASP A 647 -20.69 2.50 8.62
N ASN A 648 -20.48 1.20 8.37
CA ASN A 648 -19.18 0.57 8.57
C ASN A 648 -18.12 1.13 7.64
N VAL A 649 -16.89 1.26 8.14
CA VAL A 649 -15.76 1.70 7.32
C VAL A 649 -15.51 0.78 6.13
N TYR A 650 -14.94 1.34 5.06
CA TYR A 650 -14.52 0.55 3.92
C TYR A 650 -13.37 -0.38 4.28
N HIS A 651 -12.36 0.12 4.99
CA HIS A 651 -11.15 -0.62 5.36
C HIS A 651 -10.89 -0.47 6.85
N VAL A 652 -10.94 -1.55 7.62
CA VAL A 652 -10.61 -1.48 9.06
C VAL A 652 -9.15 -1.07 9.24
N VAL A 653 -8.25 -1.68 8.48
CA VAL A 653 -6.81 -1.39 8.48
C VAL A 653 -6.33 -1.06 7.07
N THR A 654 -5.54 0.00 6.96
CA THR A 654 -4.79 0.32 5.75
C THR A 654 -3.31 0.36 6.07
N THR A 655 -2.51 -0.43 5.34
CA THR A 655 -1.05 -0.34 5.41
C THR A 655 -0.52 0.36 4.17
N ASN A 656 0.44 1.26 4.35
CA ASN A 656 1.05 2.00 3.24
C ASN A 656 2.55 2.22 3.45
N GLY A 657 3.36 1.83 2.47
CA GLY A 657 4.81 2.03 2.48
C GLY A 657 5.56 0.75 2.18
N ASN A 658 6.44 0.80 1.18
CA ASN A 658 7.24 -0.30 0.63
C ASN A 658 8.21 -0.97 1.63
N SER A 659 7.73 -1.45 2.78
CA SER A 659 8.53 -1.88 3.93
C SER A 659 7.90 -3.07 4.66
N LYS A 660 8.75 -3.84 5.34
CA LYS A 660 8.43 -4.98 6.20
C LYS A 660 8.20 -4.58 7.66
N SER A 661 8.42 -3.33 8.02
CA SER A 661 8.37 -2.86 9.41
C SER A 661 6.95 -2.54 9.86
N ILE A 662 5.99 -3.39 9.50
CA ILE A 662 4.62 -3.33 9.98
C ILE A 662 4.32 -4.69 10.59
N HIS A 663 4.02 -4.73 11.89
CA HIS A 663 3.69 -5.96 12.59
C HIS A 663 2.35 -5.84 13.30
N LEU A 664 1.41 -6.71 12.93
CA LEU A 664 0.11 -6.88 13.57
C LEU A 664 0.12 -8.18 14.35
N TYR A 665 0.04 -8.08 15.68
CA TYR A 665 0.16 -9.21 16.58
C TYR A 665 -1.05 -9.33 17.49
N ARG A 666 -1.75 -10.46 17.47
CA ARG A 666 -2.85 -10.80 18.41
C ARG A 666 -4.04 -9.83 18.40
N LEU A 667 -4.56 -9.54 17.21
CA LEU A 667 -5.72 -8.65 17.00
C LEU A 667 -6.87 -9.38 16.30
N VAL A 668 -8.10 -8.92 16.53
CA VAL A 668 -9.26 -9.29 15.70
C VAL A 668 -9.65 -8.13 14.81
N ILE A 669 -9.63 -8.34 13.50
CA ILE A 669 -10.00 -7.38 12.46
C ILE A 669 -11.34 -7.79 11.86
N GLN A 670 -12.38 -6.97 12.07
CA GLN A 670 -13.74 -7.29 11.68
C GLN A 670 -14.59 -6.08 11.32
N GLY A 671 -15.75 -6.33 10.70
CA GLY A 671 -16.76 -5.30 10.45
C GLY A 671 -16.41 -4.33 9.31
N GLY A 672 -15.36 -4.59 8.53
CA GLY A 672 -15.10 -3.82 7.32
C GLY A 672 -16.14 -4.11 6.23
N VAL A 673 -16.63 -3.07 5.55
CA VAL A 673 -17.62 -3.17 4.47
C VAL A 673 -17.17 -2.36 3.26
N ALA A 674 -16.34 -2.98 2.41
CA ALA A 674 -15.85 -2.36 1.18
C ALA A 674 -16.87 -2.46 0.04
N ASN A 675 -17.87 -1.58 0.03
CA ASN A 675 -18.94 -1.48 -1.00
C ASN A 675 -19.01 -0.08 -1.66
N GLY A 676 -17.91 0.66 -1.62
CA GLY A 676 -17.79 1.97 -2.26
C GLY A 676 -17.32 1.90 -3.72
N LYS A 677 -16.76 3.01 -4.22
CA LYS A 677 -16.15 3.08 -5.57
C LYS A 677 -14.62 2.89 -5.50
N GLY A 678 -13.98 2.60 -6.64
CA GLY A 678 -12.52 2.58 -6.74
C GLY A 678 -11.88 1.54 -5.82
N TYR A 679 -11.02 1.99 -4.89
CA TYR A 679 -10.39 1.13 -3.87
C TYR A 679 -11.35 0.78 -2.72
N ASN A 680 -12.44 1.53 -2.53
CA ASN A 680 -13.40 1.31 -1.44
C ASN A 680 -14.32 0.08 -1.68
N LYS A 681 -14.09 -0.73 -2.72
CA LYS A 681 -14.81 -1.98 -3.02
C LYS A 681 -14.00 -3.27 -2.73
N ILE A 682 -12.78 -3.14 -2.23
CA ILE A 682 -11.81 -4.22 -2.00
C ILE A 682 -11.23 -4.13 -0.58
N GLY A 683 -10.59 -5.18 -0.06
CA GLY A 683 -9.73 -5.06 1.14
C GLY A 683 -10.47 -4.61 2.40
N ALA A 684 -11.60 -5.22 2.72
CA ALA A 684 -12.49 -4.69 3.76
C ALA A 684 -11.90 -4.78 5.18
N GLY A 685 -11.30 -5.91 5.53
CA GLY A 685 -10.53 -6.05 6.76
C GLY A 685 -9.21 -5.29 6.66
N ILE A 686 -8.32 -5.73 5.77
CA ILE A 686 -7.03 -5.10 5.53
C ILE A 686 -6.88 -4.76 4.05
N PHE A 687 -6.66 -3.48 3.76
CA PHE A 687 -6.17 -3.03 2.46
C PHE A 687 -4.67 -2.79 2.54
N ASN A 688 -3.88 -3.73 1.99
CA ASN A 688 -2.43 -3.59 1.96
C ASN A 688 -1.96 -2.89 0.68
N LYS A 689 -1.64 -1.60 0.81
CA LYS A 689 -1.15 -0.77 -0.28
C LYS A 689 0.38 -0.77 -0.26
N ASN A 690 0.99 -1.60 -1.12
CA ASN A 690 2.44 -1.63 -1.35
C ASN A 690 3.31 -1.94 -0.11
N SER A 691 2.79 -2.54 0.98
CA SER A 691 3.59 -2.86 2.18
C SER A 691 3.86 -4.36 2.32
N SER A 692 4.78 -4.77 3.19
CA SER A 692 5.13 -6.18 3.47
C SER A 692 4.82 -6.56 4.93
N PRO A 693 3.57 -6.41 5.40
CA PRO A 693 3.25 -6.61 6.82
C PRO A 693 3.49 -8.06 7.27
N ALA A 694 3.98 -8.20 8.49
CA ALA A 694 3.90 -9.42 9.27
C ALA A 694 2.58 -9.42 10.04
N ILE A 695 1.77 -10.47 9.87
CA ILE A 695 0.46 -10.63 10.49
C ILE A 695 0.48 -11.95 11.24
N GLU A 696 0.47 -11.88 12.58
CA GLU A 696 0.68 -13.04 13.42
C GLU A 696 -0.38 -13.15 14.52
N TYR A 697 -0.94 -14.36 14.68
CA TYR A 697 -1.95 -14.65 15.71
C TYR A 697 -3.21 -13.77 15.64
N CYS A 698 -3.56 -13.30 14.45
CA CYS A 698 -4.69 -12.42 14.22
C CYS A 698 -5.95 -13.18 13.75
N GLY A 699 -7.13 -12.69 14.13
CA GLY A 699 -8.41 -13.12 13.59
C GLY A 699 -8.96 -12.11 12.59
N ILE A 700 -8.97 -12.44 11.30
CA ILE A 700 -9.58 -11.63 10.24
C ILE A 700 -10.95 -12.23 9.92
N ARG A 701 -12.04 -11.62 10.39
CA ARG A 701 -13.36 -12.26 10.31
C ARG A 701 -14.49 -11.31 10.00
N GLN A 702 -15.54 -11.86 9.37
CA GLN A 702 -16.80 -11.15 9.12
C GLN A 702 -16.58 -9.79 8.44
N ASN A 703 -15.67 -9.76 7.48
CA ASN A 703 -15.49 -8.61 6.60
C ASN A 703 -16.20 -8.87 5.27
N TYR A 704 -16.71 -7.80 4.66
CA TYR A 704 -17.53 -7.85 3.46
C TYR A 704 -16.97 -6.92 2.39
N SER A 705 -16.75 -7.42 1.18
CA SER A 705 -16.35 -6.60 0.03
C SER A 705 -17.27 -6.84 -1.16
N ASP A 706 -17.59 -5.80 -1.93
CA ASP A 706 -18.30 -5.97 -3.18
C ASP A 706 -17.44 -6.64 -4.25
N SER A 707 -16.12 -6.41 -4.28
CA SER A 707 -15.21 -7.02 -5.28
C SER A 707 -14.37 -8.15 -4.67
N SER A 708 -13.16 -7.85 -4.18
CA SER A 708 -12.12 -8.84 -3.87
C SER A 708 -11.46 -8.60 -2.51
N GLY A 709 -10.96 -9.66 -1.89
CA GLY A 709 -10.12 -9.56 -0.69
C GLY A 709 -10.85 -9.03 0.53
N ALA A 710 -12.05 -9.55 0.84
CA ALA A 710 -12.83 -9.06 1.97
C ALA A 710 -12.04 -9.15 3.29
N GLY A 711 -11.32 -10.23 3.54
CA GLY A 711 -10.37 -10.30 4.64
C GLY A 711 -9.15 -9.42 4.38
N ILE A 712 -8.35 -9.78 3.36
CA ILE A 712 -7.17 -9.01 2.95
C ILE A 712 -7.17 -8.87 1.43
N TYR A 713 -6.94 -7.64 0.96
CA TYR A 713 -6.57 -7.37 -0.42
C TYR A 713 -5.13 -6.85 -0.45
N ASP A 714 -4.25 -7.62 -1.11
CA ASP A 714 -2.82 -7.37 -1.16
C ASP A 714 -2.38 -6.81 -2.52
N GLU A 715 -2.00 -5.52 -2.53
CA GLU A 715 -1.21 -4.88 -3.60
C GLU A 715 0.25 -4.69 -3.16
N GLY A 716 0.65 -5.36 -2.09
CA GLY A 716 1.87 -5.15 -1.31
C GLY A 716 3.17 -5.76 -1.80
N GLY A 717 4.15 -5.80 -0.91
CA GLY A 717 5.38 -6.57 -1.03
C GLY A 717 5.22 -8.02 -0.53
N PHE A 718 6.17 -8.49 0.30
CA PHE A 718 6.14 -9.85 0.85
C PHE A 718 5.26 -9.91 2.11
N VAL A 719 4.04 -10.43 2.00
CA VAL A 719 3.14 -10.61 3.16
C VAL A 719 3.46 -11.93 3.87
N SER A 720 3.65 -11.88 5.19
CA SER A 720 3.80 -13.05 6.05
C SER A 720 2.58 -13.20 6.96
N ILE A 721 1.92 -14.35 6.90
CA ILE A 721 0.72 -14.67 7.67
C ILE A 721 1.02 -15.91 8.51
N VAL A 722 1.03 -15.78 9.84
CA VAL A 722 1.40 -16.88 10.75
C VAL A 722 0.35 -17.04 11.83
N SER A 723 -0.15 -18.27 12.00
CA SER A 723 -1.10 -18.61 13.07
C SER A 723 -2.37 -17.75 13.09
N CYS A 724 -2.84 -17.34 11.91
CA CYS A 724 -4.01 -16.48 11.76
C CYS A 724 -5.29 -17.26 11.46
N LEU A 725 -6.43 -16.68 11.82
CA LEU A 725 -7.76 -17.21 11.53
C LEU A 725 -8.50 -16.28 10.56
N PHE A 726 -8.80 -16.76 9.36
CA PHE A 726 -9.67 -16.10 8.39
C PHE A 726 -11.04 -16.75 8.46
N LYS A 727 -12.04 -16.09 9.06
CA LYS A 727 -13.34 -16.69 9.30
C LYS A 727 -14.48 -15.90 8.69
N ASN A 728 -15.28 -16.54 7.85
CA ASN A 728 -16.51 -15.97 7.31
C ASN A 728 -16.31 -14.62 6.59
N ASN A 729 -15.20 -14.39 5.88
CA ASN A 729 -15.08 -13.20 5.03
C ASN A 729 -15.82 -13.41 3.71
N VAL A 730 -16.41 -12.34 3.15
CA VAL A 730 -17.35 -12.45 2.01
C VAL A 730 -17.03 -11.47 0.91
N SER A 731 -16.77 -11.97 -0.30
CA SER A 731 -16.61 -11.17 -1.53
C SER A 731 -17.79 -11.39 -2.48
N LEU A 732 -18.45 -10.32 -2.94
CA LEU A 732 -19.70 -10.44 -3.69
C LEU A 732 -19.51 -10.76 -5.18
N SER A 733 -18.66 -10.02 -5.88
CA SER A 733 -18.60 -9.99 -7.36
C SER A 733 -17.25 -10.41 -7.97
N ASP A 734 -16.23 -10.74 -7.17
CA ASP A 734 -14.91 -11.07 -7.71
C ASP A 734 -14.19 -12.18 -6.92
N ASN A 735 -12.97 -12.00 -6.40
CA ASN A 735 -12.08 -13.10 -6.03
C ASN A 735 -11.58 -13.03 -4.57
N GLY A 736 -11.19 -14.17 -4.01
CA GLY A 736 -10.34 -14.22 -2.81
C GLY A 736 -10.98 -13.66 -1.55
N ALA A 737 -12.08 -14.24 -1.04
CA ALA A 737 -12.81 -13.62 0.06
C ALA A 737 -12.00 -13.54 1.37
N GLY A 738 -11.16 -14.54 1.67
CA GLY A 738 -10.20 -14.47 2.77
C GLY A 738 -9.00 -13.60 2.42
N LEU A 739 -8.31 -13.93 1.32
CA LEU A 739 -7.12 -13.24 0.83
C LEU A 739 -7.14 -13.15 -0.70
N TYR A 740 -6.97 -11.95 -1.23
CA TYR A 740 -6.71 -11.71 -2.64
C TYR A 740 -5.29 -11.17 -2.83
N ASN A 741 -4.43 -11.93 -3.50
CA ASN A 741 -3.07 -11.51 -3.83
C ASN A 741 -2.97 -10.98 -5.27
N LYS A 742 -2.77 -9.67 -5.41
CA LYS A 742 -2.50 -8.98 -6.68
C LYS A 742 -1.03 -8.65 -6.89
N SER A 743 -0.22 -8.64 -5.83
CA SER A 743 1.12 -8.03 -5.82
C SER A 743 2.12 -8.68 -6.78
N ARG A 744 1.86 -9.90 -7.26
CA ARG A 744 2.83 -10.77 -7.95
C ARG A 744 4.09 -11.02 -7.09
N LYS A 745 4.05 -10.70 -5.79
CA LYS A 745 5.14 -10.90 -4.84
C LYS A 745 4.85 -12.14 -3.98
N PRO A 746 5.90 -12.78 -3.42
CA PRO A 746 5.68 -14.00 -2.68
C PRO A 746 4.86 -13.77 -1.40
N ILE A 747 4.00 -14.73 -1.07
CA ILE A 747 3.26 -14.77 0.20
C ILE A 747 3.65 -16.05 0.93
N LYS A 748 3.92 -15.92 2.24
CA LYS A 748 4.12 -17.05 3.13
C LYS A 748 2.96 -17.15 4.12
N ILE A 749 2.34 -18.33 4.18
CA ILE A 749 1.28 -18.66 5.13
C ILE A 749 1.73 -19.88 5.93
N ASP A 750 1.71 -19.78 7.25
CA ASP A 750 2.10 -20.86 8.16
C ASP A 750 1.10 -21.00 9.31
N GLY A 751 0.74 -22.22 9.66
CA GLY A 751 -0.09 -22.50 10.84
C GLY A 751 -1.47 -21.83 10.84
N SER A 752 -2.02 -21.45 9.69
CA SER A 752 -3.20 -20.59 9.61
C SER A 752 -4.47 -21.36 9.21
N VAL A 753 -5.63 -20.83 9.57
CA VAL A 753 -6.94 -21.45 9.30
C VAL A 753 -7.81 -20.53 8.46
N PHE A 754 -8.36 -21.07 7.37
CA PHE A 754 -9.38 -20.42 6.55
C PHE A 754 -10.68 -21.19 6.67
N ASP A 755 -11.67 -20.59 7.33
CA ASP A 755 -12.94 -21.22 7.67
C ASP A 755 -14.13 -20.40 7.14
N GLY A 756 -14.99 -21.01 6.32
CA GLY A 756 -16.25 -20.39 5.91
C GLY A 756 -16.13 -19.15 5.00
N ASN A 757 -14.96 -18.86 4.45
CA ASN A 757 -14.78 -17.70 3.56
C ASN A 757 -15.50 -17.95 2.23
N THR A 758 -16.22 -16.94 1.74
CA THR A 758 -17.20 -17.11 0.67
C THR A 758 -17.06 -16.07 -0.43
N THR A 759 -16.82 -16.54 -1.65
CA THR A 759 -16.98 -15.76 -2.88
C THR A 759 -18.33 -16.05 -3.51
N LYS A 760 -19.20 -15.05 -3.60
CA LYS A 760 -20.56 -15.18 -4.15
C LYS A 760 -20.64 -15.01 -5.66
N ASP A 761 -19.57 -14.55 -6.31
CA ASP A 761 -19.55 -14.39 -7.76
C ASP A 761 -19.57 -15.73 -8.47
N SER A 762 -20.47 -15.82 -9.45
CA SER A 762 -20.65 -17.00 -10.28
C SER A 762 -19.92 -16.92 -11.61
N SER A 763 -19.13 -15.88 -11.91
CA SER A 763 -18.30 -15.83 -13.12
C SER A 763 -17.38 -17.07 -13.24
N SER A 764 -17.04 -17.47 -14.47
CA SER A 764 -16.07 -18.55 -14.71
C SER A 764 -14.61 -18.09 -14.49
N LEU A 765 -14.41 -16.79 -14.32
CA LEU A 765 -13.11 -16.15 -14.09
C LEU A 765 -12.89 -15.79 -12.62
N SER A 766 -13.92 -15.92 -11.77
CA SER A 766 -13.82 -15.70 -10.33
C SER A 766 -13.64 -16.99 -9.53
N GLY A 767 -13.23 -16.85 -8.27
CA GLY A 767 -12.92 -17.97 -7.40
C GLY A 767 -12.10 -17.64 -6.17
N GLY A 768 -11.60 -18.69 -5.52
CA GLY A 768 -10.79 -18.58 -4.31
C GLY A 768 -11.63 -18.17 -3.12
N GLY A 769 -12.58 -19.01 -2.70
CA GLY A 769 -13.43 -18.70 -1.55
C GLY A 769 -12.61 -18.36 -0.31
N ALA A 770 -11.47 -19.04 -0.11
CA ALA A 770 -10.45 -18.60 0.83
C ALA A 770 -9.41 -17.69 0.19
N ILE A 771 -8.66 -18.18 -0.80
CA ILE A 771 -7.49 -17.49 -1.35
C ILE A 771 -7.53 -17.46 -2.88
N TYR A 772 -7.29 -16.28 -3.42
CA TYR A 772 -6.96 -16.09 -4.83
C TYR A 772 -5.51 -15.62 -5.00
N ILE A 773 -4.80 -16.21 -5.97
CA ILE A 773 -3.38 -15.93 -6.22
C ILE A 773 -3.14 -15.64 -7.71
N SER A 774 -2.47 -14.53 -8.03
CA SER A 774 -2.06 -14.18 -9.39
C SER A 774 -0.56 -13.80 -9.47
N GLY A 775 0.23 -14.63 -10.17
CA GLY A 775 1.60 -14.31 -10.58
C GLY A 775 2.67 -14.30 -9.48
N ALA A 776 2.46 -14.97 -8.34
CA ALA A 776 3.36 -15.00 -7.18
C ALA A 776 3.97 -16.39 -6.89
N LEU A 777 5.01 -16.46 -6.04
CA LEU A 777 5.36 -17.70 -5.33
C LEU A 777 4.56 -17.72 -4.02
N THR A 778 3.70 -18.70 -3.81
CA THR A 778 2.95 -18.82 -2.55
C THR A 778 3.31 -20.13 -1.86
N GLU A 779 3.85 -20.01 -0.65
CA GLU A 779 4.14 -21.14 0.23
C GLU A 779 3.11 -21.16 1.37
N ILE A 780 2.38 -22.27 1.48
CA ILE A 780 1.41 -22.50 2.54
C ILE A 780 1.81 -23.79 3.25
N VAL A 781 2.06 -23.68 4.55
CA VAL A 781 2.54 -24.77 5.39
C VAL A 781 1.62 -24.93 6.59
N ASN A 782 1.41 -26.17 7.03
CA ASN A 782 0.80 -26.48 8.32
C ASN A 782 -0.58 -25.83 8.53
N SER A 783 -1.37 -25.66 7.46
CA SER A 783 -2.57 -24.82 7.46
C SER A 783 -3.84 -25.62 7.16
N VAL A 784 -4.98 -25.12 7.63
CA VAL A 784 -6.30 -25.75 7.47
C VAL A 784 -7.22 -24.88 6.63
N PHE A 785 -7.87 -25.48 5.64
CA PHE A 785 -8.89 -24.85 4.81
C PHE A 785 -10.17 -25.66 4.93
N THR A 786 -11.19 -25.08 5.54
CA THR A 786 -12.45 -25.77 5.77
C THR A 786 -13.66 -24.91 5.45
N LEU A 787 -14.72 -25.52 4.92
CA LEU A 787 -16.01 -24.87 4.67
C LEU A 787 -15.94 -23.63 3.75
N ASN A 788 -14.88 -23.43 2.99
CA ASN A 788 -14.77 -22.28 2.09
C ASN A 788 -15.56 -22.53 0.80
N ILE A 789 -16.21 -21.47 0.30
CA ILE A 789 -17.19 -21.57 -0.78
C ILE A 789 -16.85 -20.57 -1.88
N ALA A 790 -16.79 -21.05 -3.13
CA ALA A 790 -16.76 -20.18 -4.30
C ALA A 790 -17.90 -20.54 -5.25
N LYS A 791 -18.73 -19.57 -5.66
CA LYS A 791 -19.65 -19.86 -6.79
C LYS A 791 -18.88 -20.01 -8.10
N GLY A 792 -17.74 -19.35 -8.25
CA GLY A 792 -16.78 -19.61 -9.33
C GLY A 792 -15.95 -20.89 -9.12
N LYS A 793 -14.63 -20.74 -9.19
CA LYS A 793 -13.62 -21.80 -9.13
C LYS A 793 -12.89 -21.83 -7.79
N GLY A 794 -12.37 -22.99 -7.36
CA GLY A 794 -11.47 -23.05 -6.19
C GLY A 794 -12.15 -22.62 -4.89
N GLY A 795 -12.90 -23.53 -4.28
CA GLY A 795 -13.65 -23.24 -3.04
C GLY A 795 -12.72 -22.77 -1.92
N ALA A 796 -11.58 -23.44 -1.73
CA ALA A 796 -10.50 -22.93 -0.92
C ALA A 796 -9.57 -22.04 -1.76
N ILE A 797 -8.79 -22.63 -2.66
CA ILE A 797 -7.74 -21.91 -3.40
C ILE A 797 -8.06 -21.87 -4.89
N PHE A 798 -8.02 -20.66 -5.46
CA PHE A 798 -7.88 -20.48 -6.90
C PHE A 798 -6.50 -19.88 -7.19
N ASN A 799 -5.64 -20.69 -7.80
CA ASN A 799 -4.34 -20.27 -8.29
C ASN A 799 -4.40 -20.00 -9.80
N ASN A 800 -4.14 -18.76 -10.21
CA ASN A 800 -4.16 -18.31 -11.59
C ASN A 800 -2.75 -18.00 -12.10
N GLY A 801 -1.98 -19.04 -12.44
CA GLY A 801 -0.66 -18.90 -13.07
C GLY A 801 0.51 -18.69 -12.11
N SER A 802 0.36 -19.01 -10.82
CA SER A 802 1.37 -18.80 -9.77
C SER A 802 2.04 -20.12 -9.36
N ILE A 803 3.24 -20.09 -8.76
CA ILE A 803 3.85 -21.30 -8.19
C ILE A 803 3.30 -21.49 -6.78
N LEU A 804 2.47 -22.52 -6.59
CA LEU A 804 1.91 -22.86 -5.28
C LEU A 804 2.67 -24.05 -4.67
N LYS A 805 3.17 -23.87 -3.44
CA LYS A 805 3.77 -24.93 -2.63
C LYS A 805 2.93 -25.16 -1.38
N LEU A 806 2.39 -26.36 -1.24
CA LEU A 806 1.62 -26.81 -0.08
C LEU A 806 2.36 -27.93 0.64
N VAL A 807 2.53 -27.77 1.96
CA VAL A 807 3.18 -28.79 2.79
C VAL A 807 2.41 -28.97 4.09
N ASN A 808 2.03 -30.20 4.42
CA ASN A 808 1.35 -30.52 5.69
C ASN A 808 0.07 -29.69 5.89
N CYS A 809 -0.77 -29.56 4.86
CA CYS A 809 -2.03 -28.84 4.95
C CYS A 809 -3.23 -29.80 5.01
N THR A 810 -4.38 -29.32 5.49
CA THR A 810 -5.65 -30.07 5.49
C THR A 810 -6.76 -29.26 4.82
N PHE A 811 -7.31 -29.75 3.71
CA PHE A 811 -8.45 -29.18 2.99
C PHE A 811 -9.68 -30.07 3.20
N TYR A 812 -10.70 -29.56 3.87
CA TYR A 812 -11.89 -30.32 4.21
C TYR A 812 -13.20 -29.58 3.87
N ASN A 813 -14.12 -30.24 3.17
CA ASN A 813 -15.47 -29.72 2.94
C ASN A 813 -15.55 -28.32 2.30
N ASN A 814 -14.60 -28.00 1.42
CA ASN A 814 -14.64 -26.78 0.60
C ASN A 814 -15.42 -27.04 -0.70
N SER A 815 -16.12 -26.03 -1.22
CA SER A 815 -17.04 -26.19 -2.34
C SER A 815 -16.86 -25.13 -3.42
N ALA A 816 -16.87 -25.56 -4.68
CA ALA A 816 -16.94 -24.70 -5.84
C ALA A 816 -18.03 -25.18 -6.80
N THR A 817 -18.64 -24.29 -7.61
CA THR A 817 -19.63 -24.72 -8.61
C THR A 817 -19.08 -24.85 -10.03
N LYS A 818 -17.94 -24.20 -10.34
CA LYS A 818 -17.32 -24.19 -11.69
C LYS A 818 -15.89 -24.78 -11.74
N GLY A 819 -15.48 -25.52 -10.72
CA GLY A 819 -14.16 -26.16 -10.63
C GLY A 819 -14.06 -27.02 -9.37
N ALA A 820 -12.84 -27.37 -8.96
CA ALA A 820 -12.63 -28.07 -7.70
C ALA A 820 -12.92 -27.16 -6.49
N GLY A 821 -13.58 -27.73 -5.48
CA GLY A 821 -13.81 -27.11 -4.19
C GLY A 821 -12.54 -26.97 -3.36
N GLY A 822 -11.59 -27.89 -3.47
CA GLY A 822 -10.29 -27.77 -2.82
C GLY A 822 -9.41 -26.76 -3.54
N ILE A 823 -8.65 -27.22 -4.52
CA ILE A 823 -7.68 -26.41 -5.26
C ILE A 823 -8.05 -26.38 -6.74
N ASN A 824 -8.26 -25.19 -7.29
CA ASN A 824 -8.24 -24.99 -8.73
C ASN A 824 -6.93 -24.33 -9.13
N ASN A 825 -6.09 -25.06 -9.87
CA ASN A 825 -4.77 -24.60 -10.27
C ASN A 825 -4.72 -24.46 -11.80
N GLN A 826 -4.52 -23.22 -12.27
CA GLN A 826 -4.45 -22.88 -13.67
C GLN A 826 -3.04 -22.42 -14.06
N LEU A 827 -2.59 -22.81 -15.25
CA LEU A 827 -1.46 -22.22 -15.97
C LEU A 827 -0.07 -22.30 -15.31
N ALA A 828 0.09 -23.00 -14.18
CA ALA A 828 1.39 -23.19 -13.52
C ALA A 828 1.49 -24.53 -12.75
N GLN A 829 2.71 -25.03 -12.58
CA GLN A 829 2.97 -26.25 -11.82
C GLN A 829 2.97 -25.95 -10.31
N SER A 830 2.12 -26.66 -9.57
CA SER A 830 2.11 -26.61 -8.09
C SER A 830 2.82 -27.83 -7.51
N THR A 831 3.38 -27.69 -6.30
CA THR A 831 3.94 -28.78 -5.50
C THR A 831 3.08 -28.99 -4.26
N ILE A 832 2.50 -30.18 -4.12
CA ILE A 832 1.63 -30.53 -3.00
C ILE A 832 2.20 -31.76 -2.31
N VAL A 833 2.60 -31.61 -1.05
CA VAL A 833 3.25 -32.68 -0.29
C VAL A 833 2.62 -32.79 1.10
N ASN A 834 2.52 -34.01 1.63
CA ASN A 834 2.03 -34.27 2.98
C ASN A 834 0.64 -33.67 3.27
N THR A 835 -0.21 -33.52 2.26
CA THR A 835 -1.44 -32.73 2.39
C THR A 835 -2.66 -33.65 2.34
N ILE A 836 -3.68 -33.36 3.16
CA ILE A 836 -4.99 -34.02 3.08
C ILE A 836 -5.93 -33.15 2.24
N LEU A 837 -6.54 -33.73 1.21
CA LEU A 837 -7.69 -33.14 0.51
C LEU A 837 -8.85 -34.13 0.54
N TRP A 838 -9.85 -33.80 1.35
CA TRP A 838 -10.96 -34.71 1.60
C TRP A 838 -12.32 -34.04 1.66
N ASN A 839 -13.29 -34.67 1.01
CA ASN A 839 -14.68 -34.24 1.00
C ASN A 839 -14.88 -32.83 0.44
N ASN A 840 -13.97 -32.36 -0.43
CA ASN A 840 -14.20 -31.15 -1.18
C ASN A 840 -15.10 -31.45 -2.39
N ASN A 841 -15.83 -30.46 -2.92
CA ASN A 841 -16.58 -30.61 -4.18
C ASN A 841 -15.61 -30.64 -5.37
N GLY A 842 -14.87 -31.74 -5.51
CA GLY A 842 -13.65 -31.82 -6.30
C GLY A 842 -12.43 -31.43 -5.45
N GLU A 843 -11.44 -32.31 -5.39
CA GLU A 843 -10.25 -32.12 -4.54
C GLU A 843 -9.23 -31.19 -5.23
N ILE A 844 -8.82 -31.55 -6.44
CA ILE A 844 -7.87 -30.79 -7.26
C ILE A 844 -8.40 -30.73 -8.70
N SER A 845 -8.36 -29.54 -9.29
CA SER A 845 -8.59 -29.31 -10.71
C SER A 845 -7.32 -28.67 -11.28
N ASP A 846 -6.54 -29.44 -12.03
CA ASP A 846 -5.28 -29.01 -12.62
C ASP A 846 -4.88 -29.84 -13.84
N THR A 847 -3.73 -29.51 -14.43
CA THR A 847 -3.18 -30.25 -15.58
C THR A 847 -1.77 -30.79 -15.39
N ILE A 848 -1.00 -30.30 -14.40
CA ILE A 848 0.46 -30.57 -14.30
C ILE A 848 1.05 -30.60 -12.87
N SER A 849 0.26 -30.52 -11.79
CA SER A 849 0.86 -30.41 -10.44
C SER A 849 1.58 -31.69 -10.02
N ASN A 850 2.63 -31.51 -9.20
CA ASN A 850 3.36 -32.61 -8.60
C ASN A 850 2.84 -32.85 -7.18
N VAL A 851 2.17 -33.99 -6.98
CA VAL A 851 1.47 -34.31 -5.72
C VAL A 851 2.04 -35.60 -5.14
N ASN A 852 2.65 -35.56 -3.95
CA ASN A 852 3.25 -36.74 -3.33
C ASN A 852 2.92 -36.82 -1.83
N TYR A 853 3.00 -38.03 -1.26
CA TYR A 853 2.81 -38.30 0.16
C TYR A 853 1.53 -37.66 0.74
N SER A 854 0.48 -37.57 -0.06
CA SER A 854 -0.75 -36.81 0.24
C SER A 854 -1.96 -37.73 0.27
N CYS A 855 -2.96 -37.40 1.09
CA CYS A 855 -4.19 -38.19 1.20
C CYS A 855 -5.34 -37.50 0.46
N ILE A 856 -5.77 -38.08 -0.67
CA ILE A 856 -6.67 -37.42 -1.62
C ILE A 856 -7.84 -38.33 -1.96
N ARG A 857 -9.06 -37.84 -1.75
CA ARG A 857 -10.28 -38.57 -2.08
C ARG A 857 -10.33 -38.90 -3.58
N GLY A 858 -10.58 -40.17 -3.90
CA GLY A 858 -10.60 -40.64 -5.30
C GLY A 858 -9.20 -40.92 -5.87
N GLY A 859 -8.14 -40.62 -5.14
CA GLY A 859 -6.75 -40.83 -5.53
C GLY A 859 -6.18 -39.73 -6.42
N TYR A 860 -4.85 -39.63 -6.44
CA TYR A 860 -4.11 -38.74 -7.34
C TYR A 860 -2.75 -39.36 -7.67
N PRO A 861 -2.27 -39.33 -8.93
CA PRO A 861 -0.98 -39.91 -9.29
C PRO A 861 0.19 -39.27 -8.53
N GLY A 862 1.08 -40.09 -7.97
CA GLY A 862 2.26 -39.62 -7.27
C GLY A 862 2.77 -40.60 -6.24
N ASN A 863 4.00 -40.40 -5.79
CA ASN A 863 4.66 -41.29 -4.85
C ASN A 863 4.08 -41.12 -3.44
N GLY A 864 3.76 -42.23 -2.76
CA GLY A 864 3.27 -42.21 -1.38
C GLY A 864 1.87 -41.64 -1.18
N ASN A 865 1.10 -41.37 -2.25
CA ASN A 865 -0.27 -40.86 -2.11
C ASN A 865 -1.23 -41.96 -1.60
N ILE A 866 -2.17 -41.55 -0.76
CA ILE A 866 -3.19 -42.40 -0.13
C ILE A 866 -4.57 -41.93 -0.59
N SER A 867 -5.50 -42.87 -0.82
CA SER A 867 -6.89 -42.56 -1.21
C SER A 867 -7.94 -43.09 -0.23
N SER A 868 -7.51 -43.60 0.92
CA SER A 868 -8.37 -44.07 2.02
C SER A 868 -8.83 -42.90 2.89
N LEU A 869 -9.93 -43.10 3.61
CA LEU A 869 -10.50 -42.10 4.52
C LEU A 869 -9.47 -41.66 5.58
N PRO A 870 -9.22 -40.35 5.78
CA PRO A 870 -8.27 -39.86 6.79
C PRO A 870 -8.67 -40.14 8.24
N GLU A 871 -9.93 -40.49 8.51
CA GLU A 871 -10.47 -40.77 9.85
C GLU A 871 -10.21 -39.65 10.87
N PHE A 872 -10.87 -38.50 10.67
CA PHE A 872 -10.87 -37.37 11.60
C PHE A 872 -11.67 -37.65 12.88
N THR A 873 -11.29 -37.01 13.99
CA THR A 873 -11.95 -37.12 15.31
C THR A 873 -13.40 -36.63 15.29
N SER A 874 -13.68 -35.51 14.61
CA SER A 874 -15.02 -34.95 14.44
C SER A 874 -15.11 -34.09 13.17
N THR A 875 -15.87 -34.56 12.19
CA THR A 875 -16.06 -33.82 10.92
C THR A 875 -17.20 -32.79 10.96
N ILE A 876 -18.08 -32.86 11.96
CA ILE A 876 -19.21 -31.94 12.12
C ILE A 876 -18.77 -30.66 12.84
N ASN A 877 -17.75 -30.75 13.68
CA ASN A 877 -17.22 -29.63 14.45
C ASN A 877 -15.70 -29.51 14.28
N PRO A 878 -15.22 -28.91 13.17
CA PRO A 878 -13.80 -28.79 12.87
C PRO A 878 -12.99 -28.03 13.94
N GLU A 879 -13.59 -27.02 14.58
CA GLU A 879 -12.99 -26.20 15.63
C GLU A 879 -13.02 -26.84 17.03
N GLY A 880 -13.53 -28.06 17.16
CA GLY A 880 -13.58 -28.71 18.47
C GLY A 880 -14.62 -28.13 19.43
N ALA A 881 -14.74 -28.74 20.60
CA ALA A 881 -15.80 -28.46 21.57
C ALA A 881 -15.71 -27.05 22.17
N ASP A 882 -14.51 -26.45 22.19
CA ASP A 882 -14.30 -25.12 22.73
C ASP A 882 -14.45 -23.98 21.71
N GLY A 883 -14.77 -24.31 20.46
CA GLY A 883 -15.08 -23.34 19.41
C GLY A 883 -13.86 -22.59 18.88
N LYS A 884 -12.66 -23.13 19.06
CA LYS A 884 -11.41 -22.49 18.67
C LYS A 884 -10.54 -23.49 17.91
N TYR A 885 -9.85 -23.03 16.87
CA TYR A 885 -8.84 -23.84 16.17
C TYR A 885 -7.46 -23.80 16.86
N GLY A 886 -6.63 -24.80 16.60
CA GLY A 886 -5.26 -24.88 17.10
C GLY A 886 -5.17 -25.58 18.46
N THR A 887 -5.98 -26.61 18.69
CA THR A 887 -6.01 -27.32 19.98
C THR A 887 -6.27 -28.79 19.89
N ASN A 888 -6.10 -29.43 21.04
CA ASN A 888 -6.24 -30.86 21.24
C ASN A 888 -7.64 -31.38 20.91
N ASP A 889 -8.69 -30.56 20.95
CA ASP A 889 -10.06 -30.96 20.63
C ASP A 889 -10.49 -30.64 19.18
N ASP A 890 -9.60 -30.07 18.36
CA ASP A 890 -9.86 -29.83 16.94
C ASP A 890 -10.39 -31.09 16.25
N GLY A 891 -11.50 -30.93 15.55
CA GLY A 891 -12.23 -32.04 14.94
C GLY A 891 -11.52 -32.65 13.73
N LEU A 892 -10.61 -31.90 13.09
CA LEU A 892 -9.82 -32.37 11.95
C LEU A 892 -8.50 -33.06 12.35
N ARG A 893 -8.29 -33.33 13.64
CA ARG A 893 -7.21 -34.21 14.09
C ARG A 893 -7.46 -35.65 13.64
N LEU A 894 -6.39 -36.39 13.39
CA LEU A 894 -6.46 -37.80 13.00
C LEU A 894 -6.79 -38.68 14.23
N THR A 895 -7.55 -39.75 14.01
CA THR A 895 -7.73 -40.81 15.01
C THR A 895 -6.58 -41.82 14.93
N GLY A 896 -6.43 -42.66 15.96
CA GLY A 896 -5.36 -43.67 16.03
C GLY A 896 -5.44 -44.80 15.00
N ASN A 897 -6.51 -44.86 14.20
CA ASN A 897 -6.69 -45.84 13.12
C ASN A 897 -6.46 -45.21 11.73
N SER A 898 -6.14 -43.92 11.67
CA SER A 898 -6.02 -43.20 10.41
C SER A 898 -4.93 -43.80 9.52
N PRO A 899 -5.18 -43.98 8.20
CA PRO A 899 -4.16 -44.37 7.25
C PRO A 899 -3.11 -43.26 7.00
N CYS A 900 -3.36 -42.04 7.48
CA CYS A 900 -2.46 -40.90 7.33
C CYS A 900 -1.35 -40.83 8.39
N LEU A 901 -1.41 -41.70 9.42
CA LEU A 901 -0.41 -41.76 10.49
C LEU A 901 0.95 -42.21 9.98
N ASP A 902 2.03 -41.56 10.42
CA ASP A 902 3.42 -41.93 10.13
C ASP A 902 3.80 -42.09 8.63
N ASN A 903 2.97 -41.62 7.69
CA ASN A 903 3.12 -41.88 6.25
C ASN A 903 3.57 -40.65 5.43
N ALA A 904 3.77 -39.49 6.07
CA ALA A 904 4.27 -38.30 5.38
C ALA A 904 5.77 -38.38 5.07
N LEU A 905 6.20 -37.63 4.06
CA LEU A 905 7.61 -37.39 3.78
C LEU A 905 8.22 -36.51 4.88
N THR A 906 9.21 -37.03 5.61
CA THR A 906 9.90 -36.28 6.66
C THR A 906 10.68 -35.06 6.13
N SER A 907 11.29 -35.19 4.94
CA SER A 907 12.08 -34.11 4.35
C SER A 907 11.18 -32.94 3.93
N GLY A 908 11.38 -31.79 4.57
CA GLY A 908 10.63 -30.56 4.29
C GLY A 908 9.33 -30.41 5.08
N ALA A 909 8.97 -31.37 5.95
CA ALA A 909 7.88 -31.20 6.90
C ALA A 909 8.23 -30.13 7.96
N PRO A 910 7.25 -29.35 8.45
CA PRO A 910 7.47 -28.40 9.52
C PRO A 910 7.86 -29.11 10.83
N PRO A 911 8.64 -28.47 11.72
CA PRO A 911 9.12 -29.09 12.96
C PRO A 911 8.02 -29.31 14.00
N VAL A 912 6.89 -28.60 13.87
CA VAL A 912 5.71 -28.72 14.72
C VAL A 912 4.45 -28.74 13.85
N ASP A 913 3.37 -29.29 14.39
CA ASP A 913 2.03 -29.24 13.80
C ASP A 913 1.29 -27.93 14.10
N ILE A 914 0.06 -27.77 13.61
CA ILE A 914 -0.71 -26.53 13.78
C ILE A 914 -1.08 -26.23 15.24
N THR A 915 -1.00 -27.23 16.12
CA THR A 915 -1.24 -27.11 17.57
C THR A 915 0.06 -26.95 18.37
N GLY A 916 1.22 -26.95 17.70
CA GLY A 916 2.54 -26.84 18.31
C GLY A 916 3.15 -28.17 18.77
N ILE A 917 2.54 -29.31 18.43
CA ILE A 917 3.07 -30.64 18.73
C ILE A 917 4.29 -30.91 17.83
N ILE A 918 5.41 -31.31 18.43
CA ILE A 918 6.66 -31.64 17.70
C ILE A 918 6.45 -32.81 16.75
N ARG A 919 7.01 -32.71 15.54
CA ARG A 919 6.99 -33.79 14.53
C ARG A 919 8.37 -34.46 14.41
N PRO A 920 8.46 -35.80 14.36
CA PRO A 920 7.39 -36.74 14.63
C PRO A 920 7.11 -36.90 16.14
N SER A 921 5.84 -37.01 16.53
CA SER A 921 5.37 -37.40 17.88
C SER A 921 4.98 -38.89 17.87
N GLY A 922 5.85 -39.73 17.33
CA GLY A 922 5.52 -41.10 16.97
C GLY A 922 6.63 -41.80 16.20
N SER A 923 6.25 -42.66 15.25
CA SER A 923 7.21 -43.43 14.44
C SER A 923 7.59 -42.69 13.14
N GLY A 924 6.83 -41.69 12.74
CA GLY A 924 6.96 -40.91 11.53
C GLY A 924 6.08 -39.66 11.60
N VAL A 925 6.05 -38.90 10.51
CA VAL A 925 5.26 -37.66 10.43
C VAL A 925 3.87 -37.98 9.89
N GLU A 926 2.84 -37.33 10.42
CA GLU A 926 1.48 -37.43 9.88
C GLU A 926 1.30 -36.65 8.58
N ILE A 927 0.51 -37.20 7.65
CA ILE A 927 -0.01 -36.43 6.51
C ILE A 927 -1.08 -35.46 7.06
N GLY A 928 -1.00 -34.19 6.67
CA GLY A 928 -1.93 -33.13 7.07
C GLY A 928 -1.35 -32.16 8.11
N ALA A 929 -2.19 -31.22 8.54
CA ALA A 929 -1.83 -30.12 9.45
C ALA A 929 -1.65 -30.54 10.91
N TYR A 930 -2.13 -31.73 11.30
CA TYR A 930 -2.07 -32.23 12.67
C TYR A 930 -1.08 -33.37 12.80
N GLU A 931 -0.43 -33.45 13.96
CA GLU A 931 0.33 -34.60 14.42
C GLU A 931 -0.54 -35.40 15.41
N TYR A 932 -0.52 -36.71 15.27
CA TYR A 932 -1.23 -37.61 16.15
C TYR A 932 -0.46 -37.81 17.44
N VAL A 933 -1.18 -37.80 18.56
CA VAL A 933 -0.61 -38.13 19.87
C VAL A 933 -1.52 -39.13 20.54
N ASP A 934 -0.99 -40.31 20.84
CA ASP A 934 -1.70 -41.32 21.63
C ASP A 934 -1.73 -40.88 23.10
N LEU A 935 -2.85 -40.25 23.48
CA LEU A 935 -3.12 -39.77 24.83
C LEU A 935 -3.12 -40.90 25.89
N ASN A 936 -3.18 -42.17 25.50
CA ASN A 936 -3.17 -43.32 26.42
C ASN A 936 -1.77 -43.90 26.67
N ARG A 937 -0.76 -43.58 25.84
CA ARG A 937 0.61 -44.11 25.96
C ARG A 937 1.61 -43.15 26.60
N THR A 938 1.24 -41.89 26.80
CA THR A 938 2.08 -40.89 27.44
C THR A 938 1.81 -40.82 28.95
N ASN A 939 2.58 -41.57 29.76
CA ASN A 939 2.76 -41.27 31.20
C ASN A 939 3.53 -39.96 31.46
N LYS A 940 3.70 -39.14 30.42
CA LYS A 940 4.20 -37.78 30.48
C LYS A 940 3.02 -36.87 30.17
N THR A 941 2.49 -36.19 31.18
CA THR A 941 1.72 -34.97 30.99
C THR A 941 2.49 -34.07 30.02
N PHE A 942 1.82 -33.71 28.94
CA PHE A 942 2.35 -32.94 27.83
C PHE A 942 3.01 -31.64 28.33
N LEU A 943 4.25 -31.38 27.91
CA LEU A 943 5.00 -30.15 28.19
C LEU A 943 5.49 -29.56 26.84
N GLY A 944 4.69 -28.67 26.24
CA GLY A 944 4.96 -27.86 25.04
C GLY A 944 3.77 -26.92 24.74
N ARG A 945 3.99 -25.61 24.47
CA ARG A 945 3.02 -24.47 24.56
C ARG A 945 2.61 -23.89 23.18
N MET A 946 1.50 -23.16 22.94
CA MET A 946 0.68 -22.18 23.70
C MET A 946 -0.84 -22.29 23.39
N ARG A 947 -1.73 -22.03 24.38
CA ARG A 947 -3.14 -21.66 24.12
C ARG A 947 -3.72 -20.83 25.28
N ASP A 948 -4.63 -19.90 24.98
CA ASP A 948 -5.54 -19.25 25.94
C ASP A 948 -4.93 -18.47 27.12
N GLY A 949 -3.78 -17.85 26.93
CA GLY A 949 -3.32 -16.77 27.82
C GLY A 949 -2.98 -17.17 29.27
N VAL A 950 -2.83 -18.46 29.61
CA VAL A 950 -2.40 -18.88 30.96
C VAL A 950 -1.26 -19.90 30.94
N PHE A 951 -0.23 -19.61 31.73
CA PHE A 951 0.97 -20.41 32.00
C PHE A 951 0.72 -21.38 33.16
N TYR A 952 1.18 -22.63 33.06
CA TYR A 952 1.45 -23.44 34.25
C TYR A 952 2.82 -24.13 34.08
N GLU A 953 3.72 -23.91 35.04
CA GLU A 953 4.92 -24.75 35.25
C GLU A 953 4.76 -25.58 36.52
N THR A 954 5.47 -26.70 36.58
CA THR A 954 5.60 -27.58 37.74
C THR A 954 6.24 -26.94 38.96
N ALA A 955 6.80 -25.72 38.87
CA ALA A 955 7.20 -24.92 40.03
C ALA A 955 6.01 -24.19 40.70
N ASP A 956 4.88 -24.05 40.01
CA ASP A 956 3.68 -23.40 40.55
C ASP A 956 2.68 -24.37 41.15
N ILE A 957 2.86 -25.69 41.01
CA ILE A 957 2.13 -26.65 41.85
C ILE A 957 2.54 -26.50 43.31
N ASP A 958 3.81 -26.22 43.61
CA ASP A 958 4.26 -25.88 44.97
C ASP A 958 3.77 -24.50 45.43
N ARG A 959 3.50 -23.57 44.51
CA ARG A 959 3.01 -22.22 44.80
C ARG A 959 1.48 -22.14 44.97
N ILE A 960 0.74 -22.95 44.20
CA ILE A 960 -0.71 -23.15 44.32
C ILE A 960 -1.02 -24.02 45.56
N LEU A 961 -0.16 -24.99 45.90
CA LEU A 961 -0.25 -25.72 47.17
C LEU A 961 0.15 -24.88 48.39
N GLN A 962 0.84 -23.74 48.22
CA GLN A 962 1.08 -22.75 49.29
C GLN A 962 -0.03 -21.69 49.44
N LEU A 963 -0.94 -21.57 48.46
CA LEU A 963 -2.06 -20.62 48.49
C LEU A 963 -3.36 -21.20 49.09
N SER A 964 -3.34 -22.44 49.58
CA SER A 964 -4.46 -23.05 50.32
C SER A 964 -4.55 -22.54 51.77
N ASN A 965 -4.66 -21.24 51.98
CA ASN A 965 -5.09 -20.67 53.27
C ASN A 965 -6.41 -19.91 53.09
N PRO A 966 -7.57 -20.44 53.56
CA PRO A 966 -8.91 -19.93 53.23
C PRO A 966 -9.25 -18.52 53.74
N ALA A 967 -8.32 -17.77 54.33
CA ALA A 967 -8.61 -16.56 55.10
C ALA A 967 -8.47 -15.22 54.34
N LYS A 968 -8.21 -15.19 53.03
CA LYS A 968 -8.02 -13.92 52.28
C LYS A 968 -8.98 -13.64 51.11
N ILE A 969 -10.01 -14.47 50.88
CA ILE A 969 -11.01 -14.24 49.81
C ILE A 969 -12.23 -13.50 50.38
N CYS A 970 -12.03 -12.25 50.82
CA CYS A 970 -13.13 -11.32 51.07
C CYS A 970 -12.64 -9.89 50.88
N LYS A 971 -12.48 -9.46 49.62
CA LYS A 971 -12.47 -8.05 49.17
C LYS A 971 -12.20 -7.95 47.65
N TYR A 972 -13.14 -8.37 46.80
CA TYR A 972 -13.25 -7.81 45.44
C TYR A 972 -14.73 -7.72 45.05
N SER A 973 -15.10 -6.56 44.52
CA SER A 973 -16.45 -5.99 44.51
C SER A 973 -17.33 -6.45 43.35
N LYS A 974 -18.52 -6.98 43.69
CA LYS A 974 -19.89 -6.65 43.23
C LYS A 974 -20.23 -6.08 41.82
N SER A 975 -19.39 -6.12 40.77
CA SER A 975 -19.82 -5.68 39.41
C SER A 975 -20.13 -6.79 38.40
N ARG A 976 -19.82 -8.06 38.67
CA ARG A 976 -19.88 -9.15 37.66
C ARG A 976 -21.19 -9.94 37.52
N TYR A 977 -22.33 -9.45 38.01
CA TYR A 977 -23.58 -10.24 38.01
C TYR A 977 -24.68 -9.82 37.03
N HIS A 978 -24.46 -8.84 36.14
CA HIS A 978 -25.52 -8.34 35.24
C HIS A 978 -25.32 -8.55 33.72
N ARG A 979 -24.25 -9.22 33.26
CA ARG A 979 -24.01 -9.42 31.80
C ARG A 979 -24.09 -10.86 31.28
N VAL A 980 -24.47 -11.85 32.10
CA VAL A 980 -24.57 -13.27 31.66
C VAL A 980 -26.02 -13.78 31.60
N ILE A 981 -27.02 -12.90 31.51
CA ILE A 981 -28.39 -13.30 31.16
C ILE A 981 -28.93 -12.39 30.06
N ARG A 982 -28.45 -12.65 28.84
CA ARG A 982 -29.16 -12.58 27.55
C ARG A 982 -28.17 -13.01 26.46
N ALA A 983 -27.98 -14.32 26.37
CA ALA A 983 -27.61 -15.07 25.18
C ALA A 983 -28.48 -16.34 25.20
#